data_AF-A0A950RKE0-F1
#
_entry.id   AF-A0A950RKE0-F1
#
_cell.length_a   1.000
_cell.length_b   1.000
_cell.length_c   1.000
_cell.angle_alpha   90.00
_cell.angle_beta   90.00
_cell.angle_gamma   90.00
#
_symmetry.space_group_name_H-M   'P 1'
#
loop_
_entity.id
_entity.type
_entity.pdbx_description
1 polymer ?
#
loop_
_entity_poly.entity_id
_entity_poly.type
_entity_poly.pdbx_seq_one_letter_code
_entity_poly.pdbx_strand_id
1 'polypeptide(L)'
;MAKPKQRGVWGLDIGQCALKALRLEDIDGQLTATAFDYVEHPKILSQPDADPEQLTREALETFLSRNKLDGDLVAISVPGQSGLARFVKLPPVEEKKIPEIVRFEAKQQIPFPLDEVIWDFQKIGSGAVAEGFSMETEIGLFAMKRDMINRALQQFKDLNIEVHIVQMAPLALCNYVSYDLLKKGAGETGEGAEEPAEEDEEDTYKKRCIVALDLGTDSSNLVITDAERIIWQRPIPQGGNHFTRALTKDLKLTFAKAEHIKRNATKSQDLKKILSSLKPVLTDFVGEVQRSLGYFTNTHRDAKVMYMVGLGNGFRLPGLQKFLTEKLQLEVRKLQKLERLEGEESVLTAPAFTQNVLSFAVAYGLALQGLKKARLQTNLLPPEIQFERMVRAKKPWAVTAAACLLVGAGALAVGYGLQYRAVASPAIQQAETQAGTVVSQASNMTSQYNTKLAEVQKNEAAVTSIVAGQKERTDWLLLTQYVDNCLPVPAKRLQGVFQGFATGGQKGNITNLLGKEQTFPLGPGTLLFVQPAQGALQPVAANQLKPGTSIVAVFQSDATVLPYWTPAAQQAYLNYYARLTGDTTGDPTGMDSLTQINLENMDARWADNLRTYFDTLTAAAKNLGGDLTSLGMIKEDRDNPPEGAGWVIELRGYTYNKASRQFLVDTLLKNLQIKANPNKLLRSSGSAAVGPTTGGGPPGTPPAPPGSSAAGGGSPPTTPAAAGAGTAPADTDSLDPYDRVIRNKISHGVLYQYWVDNNPDPGFQFKLIGGSPLAGLVAGGGAAGAGAGGSGGPSPGGSGGPSGASGAAGAGAAWVPLTSGAQGAAAGAGGMSRPASGGSGGGGTLPNPFATRPGGSAGAAPGSSGGASSGTAGTGPPVVVVPRTEFIILFVWKEPTPSDERLAATAAAAGASAAAGGGGLPNPFAGRTGASGNP
;
A
#
# COMPACT_ATOMS: atom_id res chain seq x y z
N MET A 1 0.48 36.70 -44.79
CA MET A 1 0.51 35.23 -44.60
C MET A 1 -0.36 34.62 -45.69
N ALA A 2 0.10 33.56 -46.38
CA ALA A 2 -0.78 32.83 -47.30
C ALA A 2 -1.86 32.09 -46.50
N LYS A 3 -3.10 32.05 -47.01
CA LYS A 3 -4.18 31.18 -46.47
C LYS A 3 -3.61 29.75 -46.41
N PRO A 4 -3.70 29.01 -45.29
CA PRO A 4 -3.23 27.63 -45.28
C PRO A 4 -3.99 26.84 -46.34
N LYS A 5 -3.27 26.20 -47.27
CA LYS A 5 -3.88 25.41 -48.34
C LYS A 5 -4.78 24.35 -47.71
N GLN A 6 -6.08 24.37 -48.03
CA GLN A 6 -7.00 23.34 -47.56
C GLN A 6 -6.51 21.98 -48.07
N ARG A 7 -6.50 20.98 -47.20
CA ARG A 7 -6.00 19.64 -47.54
C ARG A 7 -7.11 18.90 -48.26
N GLY A 8 -6.83 18.39 -49.45
CA GLY A 8 -7.75 17.52 -50.16
C GLY A 8 -7.80 16.14 -49.54
N VAL A 9 -8.81 15.37 -49.93
CA VAL A 9 -9.02 14.01 -49.45
C VAL A 9 -9.27 13.08 -50.62
N TRP A 10 -8.38 12.10 -50.75
CA TRP A 10 -8.49 10.99 -51.68
C TRP A 10 -9.24 9.83 -51.03
N GLY A 11 -10.45 9.53 -51.51
CA GLY A 11 -11.17 8.31 -51.20
C GLY A 11 -10.83 7.22 -52.23
N LEU A 12 -10.21 6.12 -51.79
CA LEU A 12 -9.76 5.01 -52.63
C LEU A 12 -10.56 3.74 -52.30
N ASP A 13 -11.26 3.20 -53.29
CA ASP A 13 -11.99 1.95 -53.19
C ASP A 13 -11.39 0.86 -54.08
N ILE A 14 -10.56 0.00 -53.48
CA ILE A 14 -9.92 -1.15 -54.15
C ILE A 14 -10.94 -2.27 -54.30
N GLY A 15 -11.61 -2.28 -55.45
CA GLY A 15 -12.54 -3.35 -55.82
C GLY A 15 -11.84 -4.51 -56.53
N GLN A 16 -12.50 -5.66 -56.56
CA GLN A 16 -12.03 -6.88 -57.23
C GLN A 16 -11.82 -6.72 -58.75
N CYS A 17 -12.46 -5.74 -59.41
CA CYS A 17 -12.24 -5.46 -60.84
C CYS A 17 -11.45 -4.18 -61.12
N ALA A 18 -11.38 -3.24 -60.18
CA ALA A 18 -10.79 -1.93 -60.41
C ALA A 18 -10.51 -1.20 -59.09
N LEU A 19 -9.45 -0.40 -59.07
CA LEU A 19 -9.25 0.70 -58.13
C LEU A 19 -10.06 1.91 -58.63
N LYS A 20 -10.87 2.51 -57.75
CA LYS A 20 -11.58 3.77 -58.00
C LYS A 20 -11.10 4.80 -56.99
N ALA A 21 -10.68 5.97 -57.45
CA ALA A 21 -10.19 7.04 -56.61
C ALA A 21 -10.97 8.34 -56.90
N LEU A 22 -11.38 9.06 -55.87
CA LEU A 22 -12.00 10.38 -55.99
C LEU A 22 -11.36 11.35 -55.00
N ARG A 23 -10.92 12.51 -55.49
CA ARG A 23 -10.32 13.58 -54.70
C ARG A 23 -11.33 14.70 -54.48
N LEU A 24 -11.68 14.94 -53.22
CA LEU A 24 -12.58 16.02 -52.83
C LEU A 24 -11.80 17.11 -52.06
N GLU A 25 -12.18 18.35 -52.29
CA GLU A 25 -11.83 19.51 -51.47
C GLU A 25 -13.10 20.22 -50.98
N ASP A 26 -12.97 20.98 -49.89
CA ASP A 26 -14.02 21.85 -49.36
C ASP A 26 -13.69 23.31 -49.74
N ILE A 27 -14.10 23.72 -50.93
CA ILE A 27 -13.74 25.03 -51.50
C ILE A 27 -14.85 26.02 -51.18
N ASP A 28 -14.53 27.00 -50.35
CA ASP A 28 -15.46 28.04 -49.87
C ASP A 28 -16.82 27.50 -49.33
N GLY A 29 -16.81 26.28 -48.79
CA GLY A 29 -17.96 25.58 -48.20
C GLY A 29 -18.59 24.52 -49.12
N GLN A 30 -18.35 24.62 -50.43
CA GLN A 30 -18.85 23.70 -51.46
C GLN A 30 -17.95 22.46 -51.59
N LEU A 31 -18.57 21.31 -51.79
CA LEU A 31 -17.87 20.05 -51.96
C LEU A 31 -17.45 19.86 -53.42
N THR A 32 -16.16 20.01 -53.69
CA THR A 32 -15.63 20.06 -55.06
C THR A 32 -14.77 18.83 -55.38
N ALA A 33 -15.15 18.07 -56.40
CA ALA A 33 -14.28 17.07 -57.01
C ALA A 33 -13.19 17.75 -57.85
N THR A 34 -11.94 17.55 -57.45
CA THR A 34 -10.75 18.17 -58.06
C THR A 34 -9.90 17.19 -58.85
N ALA A 35 -10.04 15.88 -58.60
CA ALA A 35 -9.43 14.82 -59.40
C ALA A 35 -10.18 13.49 -59.21
N PHE A 36 -10.00 12.57 -60.13
CA PHE A 36 -10.49 11.19 -60.02
C PHE A 36 -9.53 10.25 -60.76
N ASP A 37 -9.59 8.96 -60.45
CA ASP A 37 -8.99 7.92 -61.30
C ASP A 37 -9.84 6.64 -61.31
N TYR A 38 -9.72 5.89 -62.39
CA TYR A 38 -10.32 4.58 -62.57
C TYR A 38 -9.28 3.67 -63.22
N VAL A 39 -8.72 2.76 -62.43
CA VAL A 39 -7.72 1.80 -62.88
C VAL A 39 -8.36 0.41 -62.87
N GLU A 40 -8.75 -0.07 -64.05
CA GLU A 40 -9.29 -1.42 -64.22
C GLU A 40 -8.16 -2.45 -64.14
N HIS A 41 -8.34 -3.50 -63.33
CA HIS A 41 -7.35 -4.55 -63.17
C HIS A 41 -7.30 -5.44 -64.42
N PRO A 42 -6.11 -5.84 -64.91
CA PRO A 42 -5.97 -6.73 -66.07
C PRO A 42 -6.75 -8.05 -65.97
N LYS A 43 -6.92 -8.56 -64.74
CA LYS A 43 -7.81 -9.67 -64.39
C LYS A 43 -8.61 -9.29 -63.14
N ILE A 44 -9.76 -9.94 -62.94
CA ILE A 44 -10.49 -9.84 -61.66
C ILE A 44 -9.66 -10.56 -60.59
N LEU A 45 -9.40 -9.90 -59.47
CA LEU A 45 -8.48 -10.38 -58.43
C LEU A 45 -8.90 -11.74 -57.83
N SER A 46 -10.19 -12.08 -57.86
CA SER A 46 -10.74 -13.37 -57.40
C SER A 46 -10.72 -14.51 -58.43
N GLN A 47 -10.04 -14.33 -59.58
CA GLN A 47 -9.78 -15.43 -60.52
C GLN A 47 -8.66 -16.36 -59.99
N PRO A 48 -8.74 -17.69 -60.19
CA PRO A 48 -7.73 -18.64 -59.66
C PRO A 48 -6.31 -18.45 -60.20
N ASP A 49 -6.16 -17.78 -61.35
CA ASP A 49 -4.90 -17.49 -62.04
C ASP A 49 -4.53 -15.99 -61.97
N ALA A 50 -5.12 -15.26 -61.03
CA ALA A 50 -4.73 -13.89 -60.68
C ALA A 50 -3.85 -13.90 -59.43
N ASP A 51 -2.84 -13.03 -59.40
CA ASP A 51 -2.15 -12.64 -58.17
C ASP A 51 -2.80 -11.35 -57.64
N PRO A 52 -3.58 -11.39 -56.54
CA PRO A 52 -4.28 -10.22 -56.04
C PRO A 52 -3.35 -9.11 -55.55
N GLU A 53 -2.18 -9.47 -55.02
CA GLU A 53 -1.25 -8.53 -54.40
C GLU A 53 -0.41 -7.82 -55.45
N GLN A 54 0.06 -8.54 -56.48
CA GLN A 54 0.71 -7.96 -57.64
C GLN A 54 -0.23 -7.02 -58.41
N LEU A 55 -1.41 -7.50 -58.81
CA LEU A 55 -2.34 -6.70 -59.64
C LEU A 55 -2.83 -5.44 -58.90
N THR A 56 -3.00 -5.51 -57.58
CA THR A 56 -3.37 -4.32 -56.79
C THR A 56 -2.22 -3.32 -56.68
N ARG A 57 -0.96 -3.81 -56.56
CA ARG A 57 0.23 -2.96 -56.59
C ARG A 57 0.37 -2.24 -57.93
N GLU A 58 0.26 -2.95 -59.05
CA GLU A 58 0.29 -2.37 -60.41
C GLU A 58 -0.78 -1.28 -60.60
N ALA A 59 -1.99 -1.50 -60.04
CA ALA A 59 -3.06 -0.51 -60.07
C ALA A 59 -2.77 0.73 -59.21
N LEU A 60 -2.15 0.56 -58.03
CA LEU A 60 -1.72 1.66 -57.17
C LEU A 60 -0.53 2.44 -57.76
N GLU A 61 0.43 1.77 -58.38
CA GLU A 61 1.54 2.39 -59.12
C GLU A 61 1.02 3.20 -60.31
N THR A 62 0.05 2.66 -61.06
CA THR A 62 -0.65 3.38 -62.13
C THR A 62 -1.36 4.63 -61.60
N PHE A 63 -2.07 4.51 -60.47
CA PHE A 63 -2.72 5.65 -59.81
C PHE A 63 -1.71 6.73 -59.37
N LEU A 64 -0.58 6.34 -58.76
CA LEU A 64 0.50 7.27 -58.37
C LEU A 64 1.21 7.91 -59.57
N SER A 65 1.30 7.22 -60.72
CA SER A 65 1.89 7.80 -61.93
C SER A 65 1.05 8.96 -62.51
N ARG A 66 -0.25 8.99 -62.20
CA ARG A 66 -1.22 9.98 -62.67
C ARG A 66 -1.54 11.05 -61.62
N ASN A 67 -1.43 10.72 -60.33
CA ASN A 67 -1.93 11.55 -59.23
C ASN A 67 -0.87 11.79 -58.15
N LYS A 68 -0.80 13.02 -57.64
CA LYS A 68 0.02 13.37 -56.47
C LYS A 68 -0.81 13.34 -55.21
N LEU A 69 -0.22 12.84 -54.13
CA LEU A 69 -0.85 12.73 -52.80
C LEU A 69 -0.27 13.75 -51.79
N ASP A 70 0.62 14.65 -52.24
CA ASP A 70 1.39 15.54 -51.38
C ASP A 70 0.51 16.49 -50.56
N GLY A 71 0.40 16.22 -49.26
CA GLY A 71 -0.37 17.02 -48.31
C GLY A 71 -1.83 16.61 -48.15
N ASP A 72 -2.35 15.73 -49.02
CA ASP A 72 -3.73 15.23 -48.94
C ASP A 72 -3.89 14.14 -47.86
N LEU A 73 -5.13 13.90 -47.44
CA LEU A 73 -5.49 12.74 -46.64
C LEU A 73 -5.92 11.59 -47.57
N VAL A 74 -5.56 10.35 -47.23
CA VAL A 74 -5.96 9.16 -47.99
C VAL A 74 -6.89 8.29 -47.15
N ALA A 75 -8.12 8.09 -47.61
CA ALA A 75 -9.12 7.22 -46.98
C ALA A 75 -9.35 5.98 -47.86
N ILE A 76 -9.32 4.78 -47.28
CA ILE A 76 -9.45 3.53 -48.02
C ILE A 76 -10.66 2.71 -47.57
N SER A 77 -11.26 1.95 -48.48
CA SER A 77 -12.25 0.93 -48.15
C SER A 77 -11.61 -0.38 -47.71
N VAL A 78 -12.33 -1.12 -46.87
CA VAL A 78 -12.15 -2.56 -46.67
C VAL A 78 -13.49 -3.30 -46.88
N PRO A 79 -13.48 -4.56 -47.36
CA PRO A 79 -14.72 -5.29 -47.67
C PRO A 79 -15.64 -5.48 -46.44
N GLY A 80 -16.91 -5.12 -46.59
CA GLY A 80 -17.91 -5.22 -45.51
C GLY A 80 -18.15 -6.65 -45.01
N GLN A 81 -17.94 -7.67 -45.85
CA GLN A 81 -18.12 -9.09 -45.47
C GLN A 81 -17.15 -9.55 -44.37
N SER A 82 -15.97 -8.92 -44.27
CA SER A 82 -14.94 -9.28 -43.29
C SER A 82 -15.09 -8.54 -41.95
N GLY A 83 -16.07 -7.64 -41.85
CA GLY A 83 -16.29 -6.78 -40.69
C GLY A 83 -17.60 -7.08 -39.95
N LEU A 84 -17.62 -6.72 -38.68
CA LEU A 84 -18.74 -6.82 -37.78
C LEU A 84 -19.33 -5.42 -37.55
N ALA A 85 -20.66 -5.33 -37.57
CA ALA A 85 -21.40 -4.21 -36.99
C ALA A 85 -22.36 -4.74 -35.91
N ARG A 86 -22.38 -4.05 -34.77
CA ARG A 86 -23.30 -4.30 -33.64
C ARG A 86 -23.81 -2.97 -33.12
N PHE A 87 -25.12 -2.88 -32.88
CA PHE A 87 -25.75 -1.72 -32.29
C PHE A 87 -26.14 -2.06 -30.86
N VAL A 88 -25.72 -1.22 -29.91
CA VAL A 88 -25.86 -1.46 -28.47
C VAL A 88 -26.47 -0.21 -27.84
N LYS A 89 -27.45 -0.39 -26.97
CA LYS A 89 -28.00 0.69 -26.16
C LYS A 89 -27.26 0.72 -24.84
N LEU A 90 -26.64 1.86 -24.53
CA LEU A 90 -25.95 2.08 -23.26
C LEU A 90 -26.96 2.43 -22.17
N PRO A 91 -26.72 2.03 -20.90
CA PRO A 91 -27.48 2.54 -19.76
C PRO A 91 -27.23 4.06 -19.56
N PRO A 92 -28.07 4.76 -18.79
CA PRO A 92 -27.90 6.19 -18.49
C PRO A 92 -26.56 6.50 -17.81
N VAL A 93 -25.67 7.23 -18.50
CA VAL A 93 -24.28 7.45 -18.05
C VAL A 93 -23.77 8.85 -18.38
N GLU A 94 -22.80 9.32 -17.59
CA GLU A 94 -22.07 10.57 -17.85
C GLU A 94 -21.31 10.48 -19.19
N GLU A 95 -21.36 11.55 -20.00
CA GLU A 95 -20.72 11.55 -21.32
C GLU A 95 -19.21 11.22 -21.29
N LYS A 96 -18.51 11.63 -20.23
CA LYS A 96 -17.07 11.39 -20.04
C LYS A 96 -16.74 9.91 -19.84
N LYS A 97 -17.67 9.11 -19.32
CA LYS A 97 -17.50 7.67 -19.04
C LYS A 97 -17.91 6.78 -20.21
N ILE A 98 -18.60 7.33 -21.22
CA ILE A 98 -19.04 6.57 -22.41
C ILE A 98 -17.90 5.74 -23.03
N PRO A 99 -16.68 6.26 -23.28
CA PRO A 99 -15.61 5.46 -23.89
C PRO A 99 -15.17 4.25 -23.05
N GLU A 100 -15.23 4.35 -21.72
CA GLU A 100 -14.90 3.24 -20.82
C GLU A 100 -15.98 2.15 -20.88
N ILE A 101 -17.25 2.54 -20.81
CA ILE A 101 -18.40 1.63 -20.86
C ILE A 101 -18.52 0.96 -22.23
N VAL A 102 -18.31 1.71 -23.31
CA VAL A 102 -18.19 1.19 -24.68
C VAL A 102 -17.14 0.08 -24.75
N ARG A 103 -16.00 0.22 -24.07
CA ARG A 103 -14.94 -0.82 -24.05
C ARG A 103 -15.38 -2.08 -23.30
N PHE A 104 -16.20 -1.96 -22.25
CA PHE A 104 -16.80 -3.11 -21.57
C PHE A 104 -17.85 -3.80 -22.44
N GLU A 105 -18.72 -3.06 -23.12
CA GLU A 105 -19.70 -3.60 -24.08
C GLU A 105 -19.02 -4.26 -25.28
N ALA A 106 -18.00 -3.61 -25.87
CA ALA A 106 -17.25 -4.16 -27.01
C ALA A 106 -16.67 -5.55 -26.70
N LYS A 107 -16.19 -5.78 -25.48
CA LYS A 107 -15.67 -7.09 -25.02
C LYS A 107 -16.75 -8.19 -24.98
N GLN A 108 -18.03 -7.84 -24.81
CA GLN A 108 -19.15 -8.79 -24.80
C GLN A 108 -19.75 -9.00 -26.19
N GLN A 109 -19.78 -7.94 -27.01
CA GLN A 109 -20.48 -7.92 -28.30
C GLN A 109 -19.62 -8.36 -29.48
N ILE A 110 -18.29 -8.24 -29.36
CA ILE A 110 -17.33 -8.73 -30.36
C ILE A 110 -16.95 -10.18 -30.01
N PRO A 111 -17.18 -11.18 -30.88
CA PRO A 111 -16.94 -12.60 -30.59
C PRO A 111 -15.46 -13.02 -30.71
N PHE A 112 -14.54 -12.06 -30.58
CA PHE A 112 -13.10 -12.24 -30.72
C PHE A 112 -12.37 -11.39 -29.66
N PRO A 113 -11.15 -11.76 -29.23
CA PRO A 113 -10.33 -10.93 -28.35
C PRO A 113 -10.08 -9.53 -28.93
N LEU A 114 -10.16 -8.49 -28.10
CA LEU A 114 -10.06 -7.08 -28.54
C LEU A 114 -8.67 -6.68 -29.06
N ASP A 115 -7.66 -7.52 -28.85
CA ASP A 115 -6.29 -7.40 -29.35
C ASP A 115 -6.12 -7.98 -30.77
N GLU A 116 -6.88 -9.03 -31.11
CA GLU A 116 -6.93 -9.65 -32.44
C GLU A 116 -7.77 -8.85 -33.47
N VAL A 117 -8.57 -7.88 -33.02
CA VAL A 117 -9.38 -7.01 -33.87
C VAL A 117 -8.95 -5.55 -33.78
N ILE A 118 -9.11 -4.82 -34.88
CA ILE A 118 -9.24 -3.35 -34.81
C ILE A 118 -10.74 -3.06 -34.74
N TRP A 119 -11.12 -2.17 -33.83
CA TRP A 119 -12.49 -1.76 -33.66
C TRP A 119 -12.57 -0.28 -33.31
N ASP A 120 -13.69 0.33 -33.63
CA ASP A 120 -14.02 1.71 -33.29
C ASP A 120 -15.54 1.83 -33.10
N PHE A 121 -16.01 2.94 -32.54
CA PHE A 121 -17.41 3.16 -32.24
C PHE A 121 -17.92 4.54 -32.65
N GLN A 122 -19.22 4.63 -32.92
CA GLN A 122 -19.92 5.87 -33.22
C GLN A 122 -21.16 5.99 -32.33
N LYS A 123 -21.40 7.16 -31.75
CA LYS A 123 -22.73 7.47 -31.17
C LYS A 123 -23.76 7.59 -32.30
N ILE A 124 -24.88 6.90 -32.16
CA ILE A 124 -25.97 6.77 -33.13
C ILE A 124 -27.22 7.46 -32.58
N GLY A 125 -27.86 8.29 -33.40
CA GLY A 125 -28.93 9.19 -32.96
C GLY A 125 -28.44 10.31 -32.03
N SER A 126 -29.39 11.15 -31.61
CA SER A 126 -29.23 12.18 -30.58
C SER A 126 -30.00 11.74 -29.33
N GLY A 127 -29.36 10.96 -28.46
CA GLY A 127 -29.94 10.59 -27.16
C GLY A 127 -30.09 11.83 -26.28
N ALA A 128 -31.23 11.96 -25.59
CA ALA A 128 -31.49 13.10 -24.71
C ALA A 128 -30.42 13.19 -23.60
N VAL A 129 -29.86 14.40 -23.44
CA VAL A 129 -28.91 14.73 -22.37
C VAL A 129 -29.66 15.53 -21.30
N ALA A 130 -29.82 14.94 -20.12
CA ALA A 130 -30.44 15.57 -18.96
C ALA A 130 -29.40 15.61 -17.82
N GLU A 131 -29.18 16.78 -17.24
CA GLU A 131 -28.27 16.99 -16.09
C GLU A 131 -26.84 16.42 -16.27
N GLY A 132 -26.35 16.33 -17.53
CA GLY A 132 -25.03 15.80 -17.88
C GLY A 132 -24.97 14.28 -18.08
N PHE A 133 -26.09 13.57 -17.91
CA PHE A 133 -26.24 12.16 -18.24
C PHE A 133 -26.95 12.00 -19.59
N SER A 134 -26.48 11.10 -20.44
CA SER A 134 -27.23 10.70 -21.64
C SER A 134 -28.09 9.50 -21.32
N MET A 135 -29.42 9.65 -21.39
CA MET A 135 -30.39 8.66 -20.91
C MET A 135 -30.61 7.49 -21.89
N GLU A 136 -30.37 7.68 -23.18
CA GLU A 136 -30.57 6.66 -24.22
C GLU A 136 -29.52 6.73 -25.35
N THR A 137 -28.22 6.73 -25.02
CA THR A 137 -27.18 6.65 -26.06
C THR A 137 -27.20 5.26 -26.71
N GLU A 138 -27.47 5.23 -28.02
CA GLU A 138 -27.22 4.06 -28.87
C GLU A 138 -25.83 4.20 -29.51
N ILE A 139 -25.05 3.12 -29.55
CA ILE A 139 -23.72 3.10 -30.18
C ILE A 139 -23.67 2.05 -31.29
N GLY A 140 -23.01 2.39 -32.39
CA GLY A 140 -22.56 1.44 -33.40
C GLY A 140 -21.14 1.03 -33.10
N LEU A 141 -20.93 -0.24 -32.75
CA LEU A 141 -19.63 -0.90 -32.65
C LEU A 141 -19.27 -1.50 -34.00
N PHE A 142 -18.07 -1.18 -34.49
CA PHE A 142 -17.57 -1.66 -35.78
C PHE A 142 -16.20 -2.29 -35.60
N ALA A 143 -16.02 -3.53 -36.05
CA ALA A 143 -14.78 -4.29 -35.81
C ALA A 143 -14.38 -5.14 -37.01
N MET A 144 -13.08 -5.36 -37.20
CA MET A 144 -12.53 -6.28 -38.22
C MET A 144 -11.24 -6.91 -37.69
N LYS A 145 -10.96 -8.16 -38.10
CA LYS A 145 -9.71 -8.84 -37.71
C LYS A 145 -8.49 -8.05 -38.17
N ARG A 146 -7.52 -7.90 -37.27
CA ARG A 146 -6.29 -7.09 -37.47
C ARG A 146 -5.53 -7.51 -38.73
N ASP A 147 -5.44 -8.81 -39.02
CA ASP A 147 -4.77 -9.35 -40.21
C ASP A 147 -5.37 -8.88 -41.54
N MET A 148 -6.69 -8.69 -41.61
CA MET A 148 -7.37 -8.23 -42.83
C MET A 148 -7.04 -6.77 -43.12
N ILE A 149 -7.03 -5.93 -42.08
CA ILE A 149 -6.64 -4.52 -42.18
C ILE A 149 -5.14 -4.41 -42.49
N ASN A 150 -4.29 -5.18 -41.82
CA ASN A 150 -2.85 -5.19 -42.08
C ASN A 150 -2.53 -5.60 -43.52
N ARG A 151 -3.19 -6.63 -44.06
CA ARG A 151 -3.03 -7.05 -45.47
C ARG A 151 -3.42 -5.94 -46.46
N ALA A 152 -4.55 -5.27 -46.21
CA ALA A 152 -4.97 -4.14 -47.03
C ALA A 152 -3.94 -2.98 -46.95
N LEU A 153 -3.49 -2.63 -45.75
CA LEU A 153 -2.52 -1.55 -45.52
C LEU A 153 -1.11 -1.84 -46.08
N GLN A 154 -0.69 -3.10 -46.14
CA GLN A 154 0.64 -3.48 -46.62
C GLN A 154 0.87 -3.01 -48.07
N GLN A 155 -0.14 -3.14 -48.93
CA GLN A 155 -0.08 -2.72 -50.35
C GLN A 155 0.18 -1.22 -50.50
N PHE A 156 -0.38 -0.40 -49.60
CA PHE A 156 -0.11 1.03 -49.54
C PHE A 156 1.26 1.35 -48.94
N LYS A 157 1.64 0.63 -47.88
CA LYS A 157 2.91 0.80 -47.16
C LYS A 157 4.11 0.56 -48.07
N ASP A 158 4.06 -0.49 -48.90
CA ASP A 158 5.13 -0.81 -49.84
C ASP A 158 5.37 0.26 -50.90
N LEU A 159 4.34 1.05 -51.22
CA LEU A 159 4.39 2.19 -52.15
C LEU A 159 4.56 3.54 -51.44
N ASN A 160 4.87 3.53 -50.14
CA ASN A 160 4.97 4.71 -49.26
C ASN A 160 3.70 5.59 -49.22
N ILE A 161 2.52 5.03 -49.53
CA ILE A 161 1.24 5.75 -49.43
C ILE A 161 0.78 5.79 -47.98
N GLU A 162 0.60 6.99 -47.44
CA GLU A 162 0.18 7.19 -46.06
C GLU A 162 -1.36 7.16 -45.91
N VAL A 163 -1.92 5.98 -45.59
CA VAL A 163 -3.37 5.78 -45.39
C VAL A 163 -3.85 6.38 -44.07
N HIS A 164 -4.65 7.43 -44.12
CA HIS A 164 -5.15 8.19 -42.96
C HIS A 164 -6.43 7.60 -42.35
N ILE A 165 -7.32 7.04 -43.17
CA ILE A 165 -8.59 6.45 -42.73
C ILE A 165 -8.75 5.06 -43.36
N VAL A 166 -9.16 4.08 -42.56
CA VAL A 166 -9.62 2.77 -43.03
C VAL A 166 -11.07 2.62 -42.62
N GLN A 167 -11.97 2.38 -43.57
CA GLN A 167 -13.41 2.30 -43.32
C GLN A 167 -14.04 1.12 -44.05
N MET A 168 -15.07 0.50 -43.48
CA MET A 168 -15.82 -0.55 -44.17
C MET A 168 -16.60 0.05 -45.34
N ALA A 169 -16.50 -0.56 -46.53
CA ALA A 169 -17.23 -0.14 -47.72
C ALA A 169 -18.74 0.16 -47.50
N PRO A 170 -19.54 -0.67 -46.79
CA PRO A 170 -20.92 -0.33 -46.48
C PRO A 170 -21.10 0.92 -45.59
N LEU A 171 -20.17 1.25 -44.70
CA LEU A 171 -20.25 2.48 -43.90
C LEU A 171 -19.88 3.73 -44.72
N ALA A 172 -18.96 3.59 -45.67
CA ALA A 172 -18.75 4.63 -46.69
C ALA A 172 -20.00 4.81 -47.57
N LEU A 173 -20.71 3.73 -47.92
CA LEU A 173 -22.01 3.84 -48.60
C LEU A 173 -23.07 4.53 -47.74
N CYS A 174 -23.13 4.27 -46.42
CA CYS A 174 -23.97 5.06 -45.50
C CYS A 174 -23.63 6.55 -45.62
N ASN A 175 -22.35 6.91 -45.55
CA ASN A 175 -21.90 8.30 -45.64
C ASN A 175 -22.32 8.99 -46.96
N TYR A 176 -22.26 8.28 -48.08
CA TYR A 176 -22.81 8.77 -49.36
C TYR A 176 -24.34 8.98 -49.28
N VAL A 177 -25.10 7.98 -48.83
CA VAL A 177 -26.58 8.09 -48.74
C VAL A 177 -27.00 9.22 -47.81
N SER A 178 -26.36 9.32 -46.64
CA SER A 178 -26.61 10.37 -45.65
C SER A 178 -26.34 11.76 -46.22
N TYR A 179 -25.15 11.98 -46.77
CA TYR A 179 -24.77 13.31 -47.24
C TYR A 179 -25.53 13.71 -48.51
N ASP A 180 -25.53 12.85 -49.54
CA ASP A 180 -25.91 13.20 -50.91
C ASP A 180 -27.42 13.07 -51.16
N LEU A 181 -28.02 11.97 -50.70
CA LEU A 181 -29.42 11.64 -50.99
C LEU A 181 -30.39 12.11 -49.90
N LEU A 182 -29.99 11.98 -48.63
CA LEU A 182 -30.79 12.40 -47.47
C LEU A 182 -30.48 13.84 -47.03
N LYS A 183 -29.44 14.47 -47.58
CA LYS A 183 -28.99 15.83 -47.25
C LYS A 183 -28.73 16.05 -45.75
N LYS A 184 -28.09 15.06 -45.10
CA LYS A 184 -27.73 15.04 -43.67
C LYS A 184 -26.25 14.71 -43.48
N GLY A 185 -25.44 15.75 -43.33
CA GLY A 185 -23.99 15.73 -43.12
C GLY A 185 -23.58 15.90 -41.66
N ALA A 186 -22.30 16.21 -41.45
CA ALA A 186 -21.76 16.52 -40.13
C ALA A 186 -22.18 17.92 -39.67
N GLY A 187 -22.70 18.04 -38.45
CA GLY A 187 -23.12 19.32 -37.85
C GLY A 187 -24.53 19.78 -38.23
N GLU A 188 -25.14 19.20 -39.26
CA GLU A 188 -26.56 19.35 -39.58
C GLU A 188 -27.38 18.54 -38.53
N THR A 189 -27.71 19.14 -37.38
CA THR A 189 -28.78 18.63 -36.51
C THR A 189 -30.11 18.70 -37.28
N GLY A 190 -31.02 17.75 -37.03
CA GLY A 190 -32.30 17.64 -37.75
C GLY A 190 -33.29 18.81 -37.57
N GLU A 191 -32.86 19.90 -36.94
CA GLU A 191 -33.65 21.11 -36.64
C GLU A 191 -33.80 22.05 -37.86
N GLY A 192 -33.11 21.78 -38.96
CA GLY A 192 -33.14 22.59 -40.19
C GLY A 192 -33.49 21.84 -41.47
N ALA A 193 -33.88 20.55 -41.39
CA ALA A 193 -34.40 19.84 -42.55
C ALA A 193 -35.87 20.25 -42.73
N GLU A 194 -36.19 20.90 -43.87
CA GLU A 194 -37.57 21.21 -44.24
C GLU A 194 -38.43 19.93 -44.12
N GLU A 195 -39.46 19.99 -43.27
CA GLU A 195 -40.48 18.93 -43.27
C GLU A 195 -41.13 18.91 -44.67
N PRO A 196 -41.28 17.73 -45.29
CA PRO A 196 -41.94 17.65 -46.59
C PRO A 196 -43.36 18.18 -46.48
N ALA A 197 -43.79 18.96 -47.46
CA ALA A 197 -45.17 19.36 -47.58
C ALA A 197 -46.08 18.12 -47.69
N GLU A 198 -47.09 18.07 -46.80
CA GLU A 198 -48.38 17.39 -46.96
C GLU A 198 -48.36 16.01 -47.67
N GLU A 199 -47.98 14.96 -46.93
CA GLU A 199 -48.32 13.56 -47.28
C GLU A 199 -48.95 12.84 -46.07
N ASP A 200 -50.04 12.09 -46.33
CA ASP A 200 -50.83 11.19 -45.48
C ASP A 200 -50.54 11.14 -43.97
N GLU A 201 -51.54 11.53 -43.15
CA GLU A 201 -51.51 11.59 -41.67
C GLU A 201 -51.07 10.28 -40.96
N GLU A 202 -51.12 9.13 -41.65
CA GLU A 202 -50.73 7.81 -41.11
C GLU A 202 -49.22 7.50 -41.27
N ASP A 203 -48.50 8.22 -42.11
CA ASP A 203 -47.07 7.99 -42.42
C ASP A 203 -46.12 9.05 -41.84
N THR A 204 -46.65 10.17 -41.33
CA THR A 204 -45.88 11.33 -40.81
C THR A 204 -44.87 10.96 -39.70
N TYR A 205 -45.13 9.90 -38.95
CA TYR A 205 -44.29 9.45 -37.83
C TYR A 205 -43.17 8.45 -38.22
N LYS A 206 -43.08 8.00 -39.48
CA LYS A 206 -42.09 6.99 -39.90
C LYS A 206 -40.81 7.62 -40.43
N LYS A 207 -39.66 7.09 -39.98
CA LYS A 207 -38.33 7.52 -40.43
C LYS A 207 -38.10 7.11 -41.88
N ARG A 208 -37.96 8.11 -42.76
CA ARG A 208 -37.71 7.92 -44.20
C ARG A 208 -36.30 7.35 -44.42
N CYS A 209 -36.25 6.10 -44.89
CA CYS A 209 -35.01 5.37 -45.15
C CYS A 209 -34.77 5.21 -46.65
N ILE A 210 -33.51 5.30 -47.07
CA ILE A 210 -33.07 4.94 -48.43
C ILE A 210 -32.27 3.64 -48.35
N VAL A 211 -32.48 2.77 -49.35
CA VAL A 211 -31.73 1.52 -49.50
C VAL A 211 -30.64 1.72 -50.54
N ALA A 212 -29.36 1.57 -50.18
CA ALA A 212 -28.27 1.46 -51.14
C ALA A 212 -27.92 -0.01 -51.37
N LEU A 213 -27.97 -0.45 -52.63
CA LEU A 213 -27.57 -1.79 -53.05
C LEU A 213 -26.40 -1.68 -54.03
N ASP A 214 -25.18 -1.89 -53.51
CA ASP A 214 -23.95 -1.93 -54.28
C ASP A 214 -23.67 -3.36 -54.76
N LEU A 215 -23.91 -3.61 -56.05
CA LEU A 215 -23.65 -4.89 -56.70
C LEU A 215 -22.19 -4.96 -57.17
N GLY A 216 -21.34 -5.39 -56.25
CA GLY A 216 -19.93 -5.67 -56.47
C GLY A 216 -19.68 -6.97 -57.24
N THR A 217 -18.41 -7.37 -57.28
CA THR A 217 -17.93 -8.48 -58.13
C THR A 217 -18.22 -9.86 -57.54
N ASP A 218 -17.83 -10.13 -56.31
CA ASP A 218 -18.09 -11.44 -55.66
C ASP A 218 -19.25 -11.37 -54.66
N SER A 219 -19.44 -10.19 -54.05
CA SER A 219 -20.52 -9.92 -53.10
C SER A 219 -21.16 -8.56 -53.39
N SER A 220 -22.33 -8.34 -52.79
CA SER A 220 -23.03 -7.06 -52.79
C SER A 220 -23.16 -6.50 -51.38
N ASN A 221 -23.12 -5.19 -51.23
CA ASN A 221 -23.41 -4.51 -49.98
C ASN A 221 -24.84 -3.96 -50.04
N LEU A 222 -25.72 -4.39 -49.13
CA LEU A 222 -27.02 -3.78 -48.91
C LEU A 222 -26.98 -2.94 -47.64
N VAL A 223 -27.32 -1.66 -47.76
CA VAL A 223 -27.34 -0.67 -46.69
C VAL A 223 -28.72 -0.01 -46.65
N ILE A 224 -29.27 0.22 -45.47
CA ILE A 224 -30.56 0.90 -45.27
C ILE A 224 -30.37 1.91 -44.14
N THR A 225 -30.64 3.20 -44.41
CA THR A 225 -30.40 4.25 -43.40
C THR A 225 -31.35 5.44 -43.52
N ASP A 226 -31.61 6.09 -42.39
CA ASP A 226 -32.27 7.40 -42.21
C ASP A 226 -31.26 8.56 -41.99
N ALA A 227 -29.95 8.25 -42.04
CA ALA A 227 -28.81 9.10 -41.70
C ALA A 227 -28.67 9.57 -40.24
N GLU A 228 -29.53 9.13 -39.33
CA GLU A 228 -29.56 9.59 -37.94
C GLU A 228 -29.38 8.45 -36.94
N ARG A 229 -30.32 7.51 -36.93
CA ARG A 229 -30.40 6.42 -35.95
C ARG A 229 -30.35 5.05 -36.60
N ILE A 230 -31.00 4.89 -37.75
CA ILE A 230 -31.06 3.61 -38.45
C ILE A 230 -29.86 3.49 -39.37
N ILE A 231 -28.98 2.52 -39.07
CA ILE A 231 -27.85 2.14 -39.92
C ILE A 231 -27.83 0.63 -40.01
N TRP A 232 -28.60 0.08 -40.95
CA TRP A 232 -28.68 -1.36 -41.14
C TRP A 232 -27.85 -1.78 -42.35
N GLN A 233 -26.89 -2.68 -42.15
CA GLN A 233 -26.08 -3.24 -43.22
C GLN A 233 -26.20 -4.76 -43.28
N ARG A 234 -26.26 -5.31 -44.49
CA ARG A 234 -26.17 -6.74 -44.74
C ARG A 234 -25.32 -7.02 -45.98
N PRO A 235 -24.22 -7.78 -45.85
CA PRO A 235 -23.54 -8.31 -47.01
C PRO A 235 -24.40 -9.42 -47.64
N ILE A 236 -24.57 -9.38 -48.96
CA ILE A 236 -25.20 -10.44 -49.75
C ILE A 236 -24.08 -11.22 -50.46
N PRO A 237 -23.98 -12.55 -50.32
CA PRO A 237 -22.90 -13.37 -50.89
C PRO A 237 -23.09 -13.66 -52.39
N GLN A 238 -23.59 -12.66 -53.12
CA GLN A 238 -23.88 -12.74 -54.55
C GLN A 238 -23.32 -11.49 -55.23
N GLY A 239 -22.75 -11.64 -56.42
CA GLY A 239 -22.07 -10.56 -57.13
C GLY A 239 -21.92 -10.82 -58.63
N GLY A 240 -21.36 -9.84 -59.35
CA GLY A 240 -21.08 -9.88 -60.79
C GLY A 240 -20.48 -11.18 -61.34
N ASN A 241 -19.60 -11.86 -60.59
CA ASN A 241 -18.95 -13.11 -60.96
C ASN A 241 -19.91 -14.31 -60.99
N HIS A 242 -20.99 -14.29 -60.20
CA HIS A 242 -21.99 -15.36 -60.19
C HIS A 242 -22.75 -15.41 -61.52
N PHE A 243 -23.07 -14.23 -62.08
CA PHE A 243 -23.63 -14.09 -63.43
C PHE A 243 -22.66 -14.59 -64.50
N THR A 244 -21.37 -14.27 -64.37
CA THR A 244 -20.33 -14.76 -65.30
C THR A 244 -20.19 -16.28 -65.24
N ARG A 245 -20.16 -16.88 -64.03
CA ARG A 245 -20.07 -18.33 -63.84
C ARG A 245 -21.28 -19.06 -64.44
N ALA A 246 -22.49 -18.50 -64.33
CA ALA A 246 -23.66 -19.05 -65.01
C ALA A 246 -23.50 -19.07 -66.54
N LEU A 247 -23.01 -17.99 -67.15
CA LEU A 247 -22.70 -17.96 -68.58
C LEU A 247 -21.58 -18.94 -68.97
N THR A 248 -20.54 -19.13 -68.13
CA THR A 248 -19.51 -20.16 -68.42
C THR A 248 -20.10 -21.57 -68.43
N LYS A 249 -21.03 -21.87 -67.51
CA LYS A 249 -21.66 -23.18 -67.39
C LYS A 249 -22.61 -23.48 -68.55
N ASP A 250 -23.52 -22.57 -68.83
CA ASP A 250 -24.59 -22.78 -69.82
C ASP A 250 -24.10 -22.64 -71.27
N LEU A 251 -23.20 -21.68 -71.53
CA LEU A 251 -22.68 -21.42 -72.88
C LEU A 251 -21.34 -22.12 -73.16
N LYS A 252 -20.78 -22.85 -72.18
CA LYS A 252 -19.48 -23.55 -72.25
C LYS A 252 -18.34 -22.64 -72.70
N LEU A 253 -18.25 -21.47 -72.08
CA LEU A 253 -17.28 -20.42 -72.40
C LEU A 253 -16.19 -20.30 -71.33
N THR A 254 -15.02 -19.78 -71.72
CA THR A 254 -14.01 -19.33 -70.75
C THR A 254 -14.53 -18.14 -69.95
N PHE A 255 -14.02 -17.95 -68.73
CA PHE A 255 -14.47 -16.87 -67.85
C PHE A 255 -14.33 -15.49 -68.49
N ALA A 256 -13.19 -15.18 -69.11
CA ALA A 256 -12.97 -13.91 -69.82
C ALA A 256 -13.98 -13.68 -70.97
N LYS A 257 -14.31 -14.72 -71.75
CA LYS A 257 -15.28 -14.62 -72.85
C LYS A 257 -16.72 -14.46 -72.33
N ALA A 258 -17.06 -15.14 -71.23
CA ALA A 258 -18.33 -14.97 -70.54
C ALA A 258 -18.48 -13.55 -69.95
N GLU A 259 -17.42 -12.99 -69.36
CA GLU A 259 -17.40 -11.63 -68.81
C GLU A 259 -17.58 -10.58 -69.91
N HIS A 260 -16.87 -10.73 -71.03
CA HIS A 260 -17.02 -9.86 -72.20
C HIS A 260 -18.45 -9.86 -72.75
N ILE A 261 -19.08 -11.04 -72.84
CA ILE A 261 -20.48 -11.18 -73.28
C ILE A 261 -21.45 -10.58 -72.25
N LYS A 262 -21.22 -10.77 -70.94
CA LYS A 262 -22.03 -10.16 -69.87
C LYS A 262 -22.00 -8.63 -69.96
N ARG A 263 -20.81 -8.03 -70.10
CA ARG A 263 -20.62 -6.57 -70.21
C ARG A 263 -21.24 -5.99 -71.49
N ASN A 264 -21.24 -6.75 -72.59
CA ASN A 264 -21.76 -6.33 -73.89
C ASN A 264 -23.11 -7.00 -74.26
N ALA A 265 -23.90 -7.45 -73.28
CA ALA A 265 -25.07 -8.29 -73.54
C ALA A 265 -26.07 -7.66 -74.53
N THR A 266 -26.29 -6.35 -74.48
CA THR A 266 -27.17 -5.60 -75.41
C THR A 266 -26.73 -5.63 -76.87
N LYS A 267 -25.44 -5.86 -77.13
CA LYS A 267 -24.86 -5.91 -78.49
C LYS A 267 -24.84 -7.33 -79.06
N SER A 268 -25.21 -8.34 -78.27
CA SER A 268 -25.21 -9.73 -78.70
C SER A 268 -26.51 -10.10 -79.42
N GLN A 269 -26.39 -10.82 -80.54
CA GLN A 269 -27.54 -11.40 -81.25
C GLN A 269 -28.28 -12.43 -80.36
N ASP A 270 -27.57 -13.09 -79.45
CA ASP A 270 -28.09 -14.10 -78.52
C ASP A 270 -28.63 -13.53 -77.20
N LEU A 271 -29.03 -12.25 -77.14
CA LEU A 271 -29.49 -11.59 -75.90
C LEU A 271 -30.52 -12.41 -75.11
N LYS A 272 -31.51 -13.01 -75.78
CA LYS A 272 -32.52 -13.87 -75.11
C LYS A 272 -31.89 -15.06 -74.38
N LYS A 273 -30.90 -15.72 -75.00
CA LYS A 273 -30.20 -16.88 -74.45
C LYS A 273 -29.30 -16.49 -73.27
N ILE A 274 -28.60 -15.35 -73.39
CA ILE A 274 -27.81 -14.76 -72.30
C ILE A 274 -28.73 -14.48 -71.10
N LEU A 275 -29.85 -13.78 -71.30
CA LEU A 275 -30.78 -13.45 -70.22
C LEU A 275 -31.42 -14.70 -69.59
N SER A 276 -31.71 -15.77 -70.35
CA SER A 276 -32.20 -17.02 -69.77
C SER A 276 -31.19 -17.69 -68.84
N SER A 277 -29.90 -17.68 -69.19
CA SER A 277 -28.82 -18.23 -68.35
C SER A 277 -28.55 -17.39 -67.09
N LEU A 278 -28.82 -16.08 -67.14
CA LEU A 278 -28.69 -15.21 -65.96
C LEU A 278 -29.90 -15.26 -65.03
N LYS A 279 -31.07 -15.72 -65.51
CA LYS A 279 -32.35 -15.71 -64.76
C LYS A 279 -32.32 -16.47 -63.43
N PRO A 280 -31.67 -17.64 -63.28
CA PRO A 280 -31.57 -18.31 -61.98
C PRO A 280 -30.81 -17.45 -60.97
N VAL A 281 -29.62 -16.96 -61.34
CA VAL A 281 -28.77 -16.08 -60.53
C VAL A 281 -29.49 -14.79 -60.13
N LEU A 282 -30.28 -14.21 -61.04
CA LEU A 282 -31.14 -13.04 -60.76
C LEU A 282 -32.24 -13.37 -59.73
N THR A 283 -32.84 -14.56 -59.83
CA THR A 283 -33.92 -14.99 -58.92
C THR A 283 -33.38 -15.23 -57.51
N ASP A 284 -32.22 -15.87 -57.38
CA ASP A 284 -31.55 -16.10 -56.09
C ASP A 284 -31.13 -14.77 -55.46
N PHE A 285 -30.56 -13.85 -56.25
CA PHE A 285 -30.16 -12.52 -55.80
C PHE A 285 -31.35 -11.70 -55.27
N VAL A 286 -32.44 -11.65 -56.03
CA VAL A 286 -33.68 -10.98 -55.61
C VAL A 286 -34.24 -11.61 -54.34
N GLY A 287 -34.18 -12.94 -54.21
CA GLY A 287 -34.59 -13.66 -53.01
C GLY A 287 -33.81 -13.24 -51.76
N GLU A 288 -32.49 -13.06 -51.85
CA GLU A 288 -31.68 -12.52 -50.75
C GLU A 288 -32.00 -11.05 -50.43
N VAL A 289 -32.18 -10.20 -51.46
CA VAL A 289 -32.56 -8.79 -51.26
C VAL A 289 -33.94 -8.70 -50.58
N GLN A 290 -34.92 -9.51 -51.01
CA GLN A 290 -36.27 -9.55 -50.43
C GLN A 290 -36.24 -10.08 -48.99
N ARG A 291 -35.47 -11.14 -48.69
CA ARG A 291 -35.25 -11.62 -47.30
C ARG A 291 -34.63 -10.53 -46.43
N SER A 292 -33.70 -9.77 -46.98
CA SER A 292 -33.00 -8.70 -46.28
C SER A 292 -33.93 -7.53 -45.94
N LEU A 293 -34.72 -7.06 -46.91
CA LEU A 293 -35.74 -6.03 -46.71
C LEU A 293 -36.82 -6.49 -45.72
N GLY A 294 -37.33 -7.73 -45.87
CA GLY A 294 -38.35 -8.29 -44.97
C GLY A 294 -37.87 -8.42 -43.52
N TYR A 295 -36.60 -8.75 -43.29
CA TYR A 295 -36.01 -8.71 -41.95
C TYR A 295 -35.94 -7.28 -41.42
N PHE A 296 -35.44 -6.33 -42.22
CA PHE A 296 -35.34 -4.92 -41.83
C PHE A 296 -36.69 -4.34 -41.40
N THR A 297 -37.73 -4.47 -42.22
CA THR A 297 -39.07 -3.92 -41.94
C THR A 297 -39.73 -4.57 -40.73
N ASN A 298 -39.46 -5.86 -40.46
CA ASN A 298 -39.97 -6.53 -39.26
C ASN A 298 -39.29 -6.03 -37.97
N THR A 299 -38.00 -5.67 -38.03
CA THR A 299 -37.23 -5.16 -36.88
C THR A 299 -37.41 -3.65 -36.67
N HIS A 300 -37.60 -2.88 -37.74
CA HIS A 300 -37.74 -1.41 -37.71
C HIS A 300 -39.13 -1.01 -38.21
N ARG A 301 -40.16 -1.24 -37.39
CA ARG A 301 -41.57 -0.93 -37.74
C ARG A 301 -41.85 0.57 -37.85
N ASP A 302 -40.95 1.39 -37.31
CA ASP A 302 -40.93 2.84 -37.36
C ASP A 302 -40.23 3.40 -38.61
N ALA A 303 -39.79 2.55 -39.55
CA ALA A 303 -39.11 2.96 -40.77
C ALA A 303 -39.99 2.82 -42.03
N LYS A 304 -39.97 3.84 -42.90
CA LYS A 304 -40.56 3.79 -44.26
C LYS A 304 -39.43 3.76 -45.27
N VAL A 305 -39.33 2.68 -46.05
CA VAL A 305 -38.36 2.58 -47.15
C VAL A 305 -38.91 3.35 -48.35
N MET A 306 -38.21 4.41 -48.78
CA MET A 306 -38.67 5.28 -49.87
C MET A 306 -38.38 4.68 -51.24
N TYR A 307 -37.12 4.38 -51.52
CA TYR A 307 -36.65 3.78 -52.76
C TYR A 307 -35.29 3.10 -52.55
N MET A 308 -34.86 2.32 -53.54
CA MET A 308 -33.54 1.71 -53.60
C MET A 308 -32.67 2.42 -54.64
N VAL A 309 -31.46 2.82 -54.27
CA VAL A 309 -30.41 3.24 -55.21
C VAL A 309 -29.51 2.04 -55.55
N GLY A 310 -29.45 1.70 -56.82
CA GLY A 310 -28.57 0.69 -57.40
C GLY A 310 -27.20 1.27 -57.72
N LEU A 311 -26.17 0.67 -57.14
CA LEU A 311 -24.76 1.07 -57.19
C LEU A 311 -23.89 -0.10 -57.66
N GLY A 312 -22.65 0.18 -58.05
CA GLY A 312 -21.72 -0.80 -58.59
C GLY A 312 -21.99 -1.13 -60.06
N ASN A 313 -20.92 -1.48 -60.78
CA ASN A 313 -20.99 -1.73 -62.23
C ASN A 313 -21.88 -2.92 -62.62
N GLY A 314 -22.28 -3.79 -61.67
CA GLY A 314 -23.27 -4.82 -61.91
C GLY A 314 -24.65 -4.28 -62.32
N PHE A 315 -25.03 -3.06 -61.88
CA PHE A 315 -26.28 -2.41 -62.33
C PHE A 315 -26.27 -1.98 -63.81
N ARG A 316 -25.16 -2.12 -64.53
CA ARG A 316 -25.15 -2.03 -66.00
C ARG A 316 -25.83 -3.22 -66.68
N LEU A 317 -26.08 -4.32 -65.97
CA LEU A 317 -26.75 -5.49 -66.55
C LEU A 317 -28.15 -5.12 -67.09
N PRO A 318 -28.47 -5.42 -68.37
CA PRO A 318 -29.75 -5.04 -68.96
C PRO A 318 -30.93 -5.69 -68.24
N GLY A 319 -31.98 -4.91 -67.98
CA GLY A 319 -33.20 -5.38 -67.32
C GLY A 319 -33.11 -5.54 -65.79
N LEU A 320 -31.92 -5.56 -65.18
CA LEU A 320 -31.77 -5.81 -63.73
C LEU A 320 -32.57 -4.83 -62.85
N GLN A 321 -32.52 -3.53 -63.14
CA GLN A 321 -33.30 -2.51 -62.42
C GLN A 321 -34.80 -2.79 -62.49
N LYS A 322 -35.34 -3.02 -63.70
CA LYS A 322 -36.75 -3.32 -63.93
C LYS A 322 -37.18 -4.61 -63.23
N PHE A 323 -36.33 -5.65 -63.29
CA PHE A 323 -36.58 -6.93 -62.62
C PHE A 323 -36.61 -6.79 -61.08
N LEU A 324 -35.70 -5.99 -60.51
CA LEU A 324 -35.72 -5.67 -59.07
C LEU A 324 -36.99 -4.89 -58.71
N THR A 325 -37.37 -3.86 -59.47
CA THR A 325 -38.60 -3.09 -59.21
C THR A 325 -39.86 -3.96 -59.27
N GLU A 326 -40.01 -4.79 -60.30
CA GLU A 326 -41.16 -5.70 -60.45
C GLU A 326 -41.24 -6.75 -59.33
N LYS A 327 -40.09 -7.26 -58.84
CA LYS A 327 -40.07 -8.35 -57.84
C LYS A 327 -40.06 -7.88 -56.40
N LEU A 328 -39.48 -6.72 -56.11
CA LEU A 328 -39.44 -6.14 -54.77
C LEU A 328 -40.63 -5.23 -54.49
N GLN A 329 -41.40 -4.84 -55.52
CA GLN A 329 -42.49 -3.85 -55.42
C GLN A 329 -41.99 -2.53 -54.80
N LEU A 330 -40.76 -2.15 -55.14
CA LEU A 330 -40.03 -0.99 -54.63
C LEU A 330 -39.40 -0.24 -55.80
N GLU A 331 -39.44 1.09 -55.79
CA GLU A 331 -38.77 1.88 -56.82
C GLU A 331 -37.25 1.65 -56.75
N VAL A 332 -36.62 1.31 -57.89
CA VAL A 332 -35.17 1.14 -57.98
C VAL A 332 -34.62 2.19 -58.95
N ARG A 333 -33.85 3.13 -58.42
CA ARG A 333 -33.15 4.18 -59.16
C ARG A 333 -31.70 3.74 -59.41
N LYS A 334 -31.10 4.11 -60.54
CA LYS A 334 -29.65 3.97 -60.75
C LYS A 334 -28.98 5.31 -60.49
N LEU A 335 -27.81 5.31 -59.85
CA LEU A 335 -27.00 6.51 -59.71
C LEU A 335 -26.57 7.02 -61.10
N GLN A 336 -26.95 8.26 -61.43
CA GLN A 336 -26.58 8.94 -62.69
C GLN A 336 -25.57 10.07 -62.46
N LYS A 337 -25.74 10.83 -61.37
CA LYS A 337 -24.87 11.91 -60.90
C LYS A 337 -24.88 11.93 -59.38
N LEU A 338 -23.84 12.47 -58.76
CA LEU A 338 -23.81 12.76 -57.33
C LEU A 338 -24.46 14.14 -57.12
N GLU A 339 -25.47 14.22 -56.27
CA GLU A 339 -26.43 15.34 -56.22
C GLU A 339 -25.89 16.58 -55.50
N ARG A 340 -25.00 16.40 -54.51
CA ARG A 340 -24.30 17.49 -53.80
C ARG A 340 -22.84 17.65 -54.23
N LEU A 341 -22.40 16.93 -55.26
CA LEU A 341 -21.03 17.03 -55.75
C LEU A 341 -20.92 18.11 -56.83
N GLU A 342 -20.22 19.18 -56.49
CA GLU A 342 -19.67 20.11 -57.47
C GLU A 342 -18.27 19.65 -57.87
N GLY A 343 -17.66 20.27 -58.88
CA GLY A 343 -16.38 19.80 -59.39
C GLY A 343 -15.92 20.59 -60.60
N GLU A 344 -14.62 20.45 -60.91
CA GLU A 344 -14.11 20.94 -62.18
C GLU A 344 -14.81 20.23 -63.35
N GLU A 345 -15.09 20.96 -64.42
CA GLU A 345 -15.71 20.41 -65.64
C GLU A 345 -14.84 19.27 -66.22
N SER A 346 -13.51 19.39 -66.07
CA SER A 346 -12.48 18.39 -66.39
C SER A 346 -12.71 17.03 -65.71
N VAL A 347 -13.35 17.01 -64.54
CA VAL A 347 -13.65 15.81 -63.75
C VAL A 347 -15.07 15.32 -64.04
N LEU A 348 -16.07 16.19 -63.87
CA LEU A 348 -17.48 15.78 -63.89
C LEU A 348 -17.97 15.38 -65.30
N THR A 349 -17.39 15.94 -66.37
CA THR A 349 -17.76 15.58 -67.75
C THR A 349 -16.90 14.46 -68.35
N ALA A 350 -15.81 14.06 -67.68
CA ALA A 350 -14.87 13.08 -68.21
C ALA A 350 -15.56 11.75 -68.53
N PRO A 351 -15.37 11.16 -69.73
CA PRO A 351 -15.98 9.88 -70.09
C PRO A 351 -15.64 8.74 -69.12
N ALA A 352 -14.43 8.71 -68.58
CA ALA A 352 -14.00 7.69 -67.62
C ALA A 352 -14.74 7.81 -66.26
N PHE A 353 -15.09 9.03 -65.83
CA PHE A 353 -15.89 9.27 -64.63
C PHE A 353 -17.37 8.98 -64.88
N THR A 354 -17.97 9.69 -65.84
CA THR A 354 -19.41 9.61 -66.17
C THR A 354 -19.88 8.20 -66.49
N GLN A 355 -19.10 7.42 -67.25
CA GLN A 355 -19.46 6.03 -67.52
C GLN A 355 -19.46 5.21 -66.23
N ASN A 356 -18.44 5.36 -65.37
CA ASN A 356 -18.22 4.54 -64.17
C ASN A 356 -18.84 5.12 -62.89
N VAL A 357 -19.68 6.17 -62.97
CA VAL A 357 -20.29 6.88 -61.84
C VAL A 357 -20.93 5.95 -60.80
N LEU A 358 -21.58 4.87 -61.25
CA LEU A 358 -22.16 3.81 -60.40
C LEU A 358 -21.17 3.23 -59.37
N SER A 359 -19.86 3.24 -59.66
CA SER A 359 -18.80 2.62 -58.85
C SER A 359 -18.03 3.59 -57.95
N PHE A 360 -18.37 4.89 -57.95
CA PHE A 360 -17.69 5.90 -57.14
C PHE A 360 -18.34 6.19 -55.78
N ALA A 361 -19.54 5.67 -55.48
CA ALA A 361 -20.26 5.96 -54.23
C ALA A 361 -19.47 5.63 -52.96
N VAL A 362 -18.69 4.53 -52.95
CA VAL A 362 -17.80 4.18 -51.84
C VAL A 362 -16.65 5.19 -51.71
N ALA A 363 -15.95 5.49 -52.81
CA ALA A 363 -14.85 6.46 -52.85
C ALA A 363 -15.29 7.87 -52.41
N TYR A 364 -16.48 8.29 -52.83
CA TYR A 364 -17.11 9.54 -52.41
C TYR A 364 -17.42 9.54 -50.91
N GLY A 365 -18.02 8.48 -50.38
CA GLY A 365 -18.28 8.31 -48.94
C GLY A 365 -17.03 8.30 -48.06
N LEU A 366 -15.92 7.76 -48.56
CA LEU A 366 -14.60 7.82 -47.91
C LEU A 366 -14.03 9.24 -47.87
N ALA A 367 -14.09 9.95 -49.00
CA ALA A 367 -13.56 11.31 -49.10
C ALA A 367 -14.40 12.31 -48.27
N LEU A 368 -15.73 12.16 -48.25
CA LEU A 368 -16.64 12.86 -47.35
C LEU A 368 -16.27 12.66 -45.87
N GLN A 369 -15.84 11.45 -45.49
CA GLN A 369 -15.41 11.16 -44.13
C GLN A 369 -14.12 11.92 -43.78
N GLY A 370 -13.09 11.85 -44.64
CA GLY A 370 -11.83 12.58 -44.39
C GLY A 370 -11.98 14.11 -44.39
N LEU A 371 -12.92 14.65 -45.17
CA LEU A 371 -13.29 16.08 -45.13
C LEU A 371 -14.15 16.43 -43.90
N LYS A 372 -14.50 15.46 -43.05
CA LYS A 372 -15.38 15.60 -41.89
C LYS A 372 -16.78 16.15 -42.23
N LYS A 373 -17.24 16.02 -43.48
CA LYS A 373 -18.63 16.32 -43.88
C LYS A 373 -19.57 15.13 -43.72
N ALA A 374 -19.04 13.91 -43.57
CA ALA A 374 -19.85 12.70 -43.37
C ALA A 374 -20.33 12.48 -41.92
N ARG A 375 -21.44 11.76 -41.76
CA ARG A 375 -22.03 11.43 -40.46
C ARG A 375 -21.25 10.38 -39.66
N LEU A 376 -20.77 9.31 -40.31
CA LEU A 376 -19.94 8.29 -39.68
C LEU A 376 -18.46 8.66 -39.79
N GLN A 377 -17.78 8.72 -38.65
CA GLN A 377 -16.38 9.15 -38.54
C GLN A 377 -15.42 8.04 -38.05
N THR A 378 -15.92 6.82 -37.89
CA THR A 378 -15.14 5.67 -37.38
C THR A 378 -13.94 5.32 -38.23
N ASN A 379 -12.80 5.03 -37.59
CA ASN A 379 -11.55 4.75 -38.28
C ASN A 379 -10.92 3.44 -37.79
N LEU A 380 -10.95 2.41 -38.65
CA LEU A 380 -10.33 1.12 -38.42
C LEU A 380 -8.82 1.11 -38.75
N LEU A 381 -8.17 2.27 -38.82
CA LEU A 381 -6.71 2.35 -38.92
C LEU A 381 -6.09 1.94 -37.56
N PRO A 382 -5.15 0.96 -37.52
CA PRO A 382 -4.56 0.49 -36.28
C PRO A 382 -3.99 1.62 -35.41
N PRO A 383 -4.26 1.64 -34.10
CA PRO A 383 -3.88 2.76 -33.22
C PRO A 383 -2.36 2.94 -33.12
N GLU A 384 -1.58 1.89 -33.39
CA GLU A 384 -0.12 1.93 -33.42
C GLU A 384 0.37 2.86 -34.54
N ILE A 385 -0.23 2.77 -35.73
CA ILE A 385 0.07 3.64 -36.88
C ILE A 385 -0.37 5.09 -36.60
N GLN A 386 -1.52 5.27 -35.95
CA GLN A 386 -1.97 6.61 -35.52
C GLN A 386 -0.98 7.24 -34.52
N PHE A 387 -0.47 6.46 -33.57
CA PHE A 387 0.51 6.90 -32.59
C PHE A 387 1.87 7.25 -33.22
N GLU A 388 2.42 6.38 -34.08
CA GLU A 388 3.65 6.63 -34.82
C GLU A 388 3.58 7.95 -35.61
N ARG A 389 2.43 8.24 -36.22
CA ARG A 389 2.19 9.52 -36.91
C ARG A 389 2.14 10.72 -35.98
N MET A 390 1.44 10.63 -34.85
CA MET A 390 1.43 11.70 -33.86
C MET A 390 2.85 12.00 -33.35
N VAL A 391 3.68 10.97 -33.16
CA VAL A 391 5.10 11.12 -32.81
C VAL A 391 5.89 11.75 -33.97
N ARG A 392 5.75 11.25 -35.20
CA ARG A 392 6.44 11.79 -36.39
C ARG A 392 6.08 13.26 -36.65
N ALA A 393 4.81 13.63 -36.52
CA ALA A 393 4.33 15.01 -36.70
C ALA A 393 4.83 15.96 -35.59
N LYS A 394 5.01 15.47 -34.36
CA LYS A 394 5.58 16.24 -33.25
C LYS A 394 7.12 16.29 -33.26
N LYS A 395 7.79 15.37 -33.97
CA LYS A 395 9.26 15.27 -34.01
C LYS A 395 9.97 16.57 -34.45
N PRO A 396 9.55 17.30 -35.50
CA PRO A 396 10.18 18.58 -35.87
C PRO A 396 10.09 19.63 -34.77
N TRP A 397 8.95 19.70 -34.07
CA TRP A 397 8.73 20.63 -32.95
C TRP A 397 9.59 20.26 -31.75
N ALA A 398 9.71 18.97 -31.42
CA ALA A 398 10.60 18.48 -30.37
C ALA A 398 12.09 18.78 -30.67
N VAL A 399 12.53 18.57 -31.92
CA VAL A 399 13.89 18.92 -32.37
C VAL A 399 14.12 20.43 -32.32
N THR A 400 13.14 21.24 -32.73
CA THR A 400 13.22 22.71 -32.65
C THR A 400 13.30 23.20 -31.20
N ALA A 401 12.50 22.64 -30.30
CA ALA A 401 12.55 22.96 -28.87
C ALA A 401 13.92 22.59 -28.26
N ALA A 402 14.46 21.42 -28.60
CA ALA A 402 15.80 21.01 -28.16
C ALA A 402 16.90 21.94 -28.71
N ALA A 403 16.81 22.36 -29.98
CA ALA A 403 17.74 23.31 -30.58
C ALA A 403 17.66 24.69 -29.88
N CYS A 404 16.46 25.21 -29.59
CA CYS A 404 16.28 26.45 -28.85
C CYS A 404 16.86 26.36 -27.42
N LEU A 405 16.69 25.22 -26.73
CA LEU A 405 17.30 25.00 -25.42
C LEU A 405 18.85 24.97 -25.49
N LEU A 406 19.42 24.34 -26.52
CA LEU A 406 20.88 24.33 -26.73
C LEU A 406 21.41 25.74 -27.06
N VAL A 407 20.70 26.53 -27.87
CA VAL A 407 21.05 27.94 -28.13
C VAL A 407 20.96 28.78 -26.86
N GLY A 408 19.90 28.60 -26.05
CA GLY A 408 19.76 29.27 -24.75
C GLY A 408 20.88 28.92 -23.77
N ALA A 409 21.21 27.64 -23.62
CA ALA A 409 22.32 27.18 -22.79
C ALA A 409 23.67 27.70 -23.31
N GLY A 410 23.87 27.72 -24.63
CA GLY A 410 25.07 28.30 -25.26
C GLY A 410 25.20 29.81 -25.02
N ALA A 411 24.10 30.57 -25.12
CA ALA A 411 24.08 31.99 -24.84
C ALA A 411 24.39 32.29 -23.36
N LEU A 412 23.85 31.50 -22.43
CA LEU A 412 24.19 31.57 -21.00
C LEU A 412 25.69 31.27 -20.77
N ALA A 413 26.22 30.20 -21.37
CA ALA A 413 27.63 29.82 -21.26
C ALA A 413 28.56 30.91 -21.81
N VAL A 414 28.22 31.55 -22.93
CA VAL A 414 28.97 32.69 -23.49
C VAL A 414 28.85 33.92 -22.57
N GLY A 415 27.67 34.20 -22.01
CA GLY A 415 27.47 35.30 -21.05
C GLY A 415 28.36 35.16 -19.82
N TYR A 416 28.34 33.98 -19.17
CA TYR A 416 29.23 33.67 -18.05
C TYR A 416 30.71 33.68 -18.47
N GLY A 417 31.05 33.17 -19.66
CA GLY A 417 32.42 33.19 -20.19
C GLY A 417 32.96 34.60 -20.42
N LEU A 418 32.15 35.55 -20.88
CA LEU A 418 32.53 36.95 -21.04
C LEU A 418 32.73 37.65 -19.69
N GLN A 419 31.85 37.39 -18.71
CA GLN A 419 32.02 37.89 -17.34
C GLN A 419 33.30 37.32 -16.70
N TYR A 420 33.56 36.02 -16.85
CA TYR A 420 34.76 35.36 -16.33
C TYR A 420 36.05 35.97 -16.91
N ARG A 421 36.07 36.32 -18.20
CA ARG A 421 37.24 37.01 -18.82
C ARG A 421 37.49 38.41 -18.26
N ALA A 422 36.50 39.08 -17.68
CA ALA A 422 36.68 40.39 -17.06
C ALA A 422 37.34 40.31 -15.67
N VAL A 423 37.07 39.25 -14.90
CA VAL A 423 37.73 39.00 -13.59
C VAL A 423 39.03 38.20 -13.71
N ALA A 424 39.22 37.40 -14.77
CA ALA A 424 40.45 36.64 -15.04
C ALA A 424 41.65 37.50 -15.51
N SER A 425 41.82 38.71 -14.96
CA SER A 425 43.03 39.50 -15.19
C SER A 425 44.19 38.94 -14.33
N PRO A 426 45.44 38.92 -14.82
CA PRO A 426 46.57 38.39 -14.06
C PRO A 426 46.80 39.10 -12.72
N ALA A 427 46.47 40.40 -12.64
CA ALA A 427 46.59 41.19 -11.42
C ALA A 427 45.57 40.78 -10.35
N ILE A 428 44.32 40.49 -10.74
CA ILE A 428 43.29 39.99 -9.81
C ILE A 428 43.67 38.57 -9.35
N GLN A 429 44.13 37.70 -10.23
CA GLN A 429 44.61 36.36 -9.85
C GLN A 429 45.81 36.42 -8.89
N GLN A 430 46.74 37.36 -9.07
CA GLN A 430 47.84 37.57 -8.12
C GLN A 430 47.33 38.06 -6.74
N ALA A 431 46.40 39.01 -6.72
CA ALA A 431 45.79 39.50 -5.49
C ALA A 431 44.96 38.41 -4.79
N GLU A 432 44.22 37.59 -5.54
CA GLU A 432 43.46 36.44 -5.06
C GLU A 432 44.38 35.31 -4.56
N THR A 433 45.56 35.12 -5.16
CA THR A 433 46.57 34.18 -4.66
C THR A 433 47.20 34.67 -3.35
N GLN A 434 47.47 35.97 -3.22
CA GLN A 434 47.96 36.57 -1.97
C GLN A 434 46.90 36.54 -0.87
N ALA A 435 45.67 36.96 -1.18
CA ALA A 435 44.52 36.86 -0.28
C ALA A 435 44.25 35.40 0.08
N GLY A 436 44.32 34.47 -0.87
CA GLY A 436 44.21 33.02 -0.66
C GLY A 436 45.34 32.46 0.19
N THR A 437 46.54 33.02 0.13
CA THR A 437 47.66 32.66 1.04
C THR A 437 47.37 33.14 2.46
N VAL A 438 46.89 34.37 2.63
CA VAL A 438 46.49 34.92 3.95
C VAL A 438 45.26 34.20 4.52
N VAL A 439 44.27 33.89 3.69
CA VAL A 439 43.09 33.09 4.06
C VAL A 439 43.47 31.64 4.34
N SER A 440 44.48 31.07 3.67
CA SER A 440 45.01 29.74 4.01
C SER A 440 45.81 29.75 5.29
N GLN A 441 46.57 30.81 5.57
CA GLN A 441 47.23 30.98 6.87
C GLN A 441 46.20 31.17 7.98
N ALA A 442 45.19 32.02 7.76
CA ALA A 442 44.08 32.22 8.68
C ALA A 442 43.26 30.94 8.86
N SER A 443 42.95 30.19 7.80
CA SER A 443 42.19 28.93 7.90
C SER A 443 43.02 27.80 8.50
N ASN A 444 44.34 27.79 8.33
CA ASN A 444 45.24 26.86 8.99
C ASN A 444 45.43 27.24 10.47
N MET A 445 45.49 28.53 10.82
CA MET A 445 45.45 28.99 12.21
C MET A 445 44.08 28.77 12.87
N THR A 446 42.97 28.98 12.16
CA THR A 446 41.61 28.65 12.58
C THR A 446 41.41 27.14 12.65
N SER A 447 42.02 26.35 11.78
CA SER A 447 42.02 24.89 11.86
C SER A 447 42.86 24.42 13.04
N GLN A 448 44.04 24.99 13.28
CA GLN A 448 44.86 24.67 14.46
C GLN A 448 44.16 25.12 15.74
N TYR A 449 43.50 26.28 15.74
CA TYR A 449 42.67 26.76 16.84
C TYR A 449 41.45 25.87 17.04
N ASN A 450 40.74 25.45 15.98
CA ASN A 450 39.58 24.55 16.06
C ASN A 450 39.99 23.12 16.40
N THR A 451 41.17 22.66 15.99
CA THR A 451 41.74 21.37 16.42
C THR A 451 42.17 21.45 17.87
N LYS A 452 42.79 22.54 18.32
CA LYS A 452 43.10 22.79 19.75
C LYS A 452 41.84 22.97 20.59
N LEU A 453 40.82 23.64 20.07
CA LEU A 453 39.53 23.84 20.71
C LEU A 453 38.74 22.53 20.76
N ALA A 454 38.76 21.72 19.71
CA ALA A 454 38.18 20.38 19.70
C ALA A 454 38.98 19.40 20.58
N GLU A 455 40.30 19.56 20.69
CA GLU A 455 41.16 18.80 21.60
C GLU A 455 40.89 19.20 23.06
N VAL A 456 40.73 20.51 23.34
CA VAL A 456 40.30 21.04 24.64
C VAL A 456 38.87 20.61 24.96
N GLN A 457 37.92 20.72 24.04
CA GLN A 457 36.52 20.28 24.21
C GLN A 457 36.40 18.77 24.31
N LYS A 458 37.27 17.99 23.65
CA LYS A 458 37.33 16.53 23.80
C LYS A 458 37.96 16.14 25.12
N ASN A 459 38.97 16.85 25.59
CA ASN A 459 39.54 16.68 26.93
C ASN A 459 38.56 17.16 28.01
N GLU A 460 37.82 18.23 27.78
CA GLU A 460 36.78 18.77 28.66
C GLU A 460 35.56 17.85 28.68
N ALA A 461 35.16 17.27 27.54
CA ALA A 461 34.11 16.25 27.47
C ALA A 461 34.56 14.91 28.07
N ALA A 462 35.84 14.52 27.94
CA ALA A 462 36.39 13.34 28.59
C ALA A 462 36.53 13.54 30.11
N VAL A 463 36.98 14.71 30.56
CA VAL A 463 36.99 15.08 31.99
C VAL A 463 35.57 15.20 32.51
N THR A 464 34.64 15.77 31.75
CA THR A 464 33.23 15.90 32.13
C THR A 464 32.52 14.55 32.14
N SER A 465 32.84 13.59 31.27
CA SER A 465 32.29 12.23 31.33
C SER A 465 32.90 11.41 32.48
N ILE A 466 34.19 11.59 32.78
CA ILE A 466 34.83 11.04 33.99
C ILE A 466 34.21 11.63 35.27
N VAL A 467 33.88 12.92 35.28
CA VAL A 467 33.23 13.61 36.41
C VAL A 467 31.72 13.34 36.48
N ALA A 468 31.05 13.11 35.35
CA ALA A 468 29.64 12.71 35.29
C ALA A 468 29.47 11.31 35.87
N GLY A 469 30.28 10.33 35.43
CA GLY A 469 30.29 8.99 36.02
C GLY A 469 30.68 8.95 37.52
N GLN A 470 31.37 9.98 38.03
CA GLN A 470 31.57 10.14 39.48
C GLN A 470 30.33 10.66 40.23
N LYS A 471 29.46 11.46 39.57
CA LYS A 471 28.22 11.99 40.15
C LYS A 471 27.04 11.02 40.00
N GLU A 472 26.91 10.37 38.84
CA GLU A 472 25.89 9.35 38.55
C GLU A 472 26.06 8.08 39.42
N ARG A 473 27.26 7.88 40.00
CA ARG A 473 27.51 6.80 40.97
C ARG A 473 26.59 6.85 42.20
N THR A 474 26.10 8.02 42.62
CA THR A 474 25.11 8.09 43.71
C THR A 474 23.71 7.67 43.27
N ASP A 475 23.37 7.78 41.99
CA ASP A 475 22.05 7.45 41.49
C ASP A 475 21.83 5.93 41.42
N TRP A 476 22.90 5.15 41.23
CA TRP A 476 22.89 3.70 41.43
C TRP A 476 22.66 3.29 42.89
N LEU A 477 23.26 4.01 43.85
CA LEU A 477 22.99 3.79 45.28
C LEU A 477 21.52 4.09 45.61
N LEU A 478 20.97 5.17 45.04
CA LEU A 478 19.56 5.52 45.14
C LEU A 478 18.65 4.44 44.53
N LEU A 479 18.97 3.91 43.35
CA LEU A 479 18.22 2.82 42.73
C LEU A 479 18.22 1.55 43.59
N THR A 480 19.38 1.13 44.10
CA THR A 480 19.47 -0.05 44.98
C THR A 480 18.69 0.16 46.27
N GLN A 481 18.79 1.34 46.89
CA GLN A 481 18.01 1.69 48.09
C GLN A 481 16.49 1.72 47.81
N TYR A 482 16.06 2.14 46.62
CA TYR A 482 14.66 2.08 46.21
C TYR A 482 14.15 0.65 46.04
N VAL A 483 14.95 -0.23 45.42
CA VAL A 483 14.60 -1.65 45.26
C VAL A 483 14.51 -2.33 46.63
N ASP A 484 15.43 -2.03 47.55
CA ASP A 484 15.39 -2.51 48.94
C ASP A 484 14.10 -2.02 49.66
N ASN A 485 13.76 -0.74 49.53
CA ASN A 485 12.51 -0.17 50.05
C ASN A 485 11.22 -0.76 49.41
N CYS A 486 11.32 -1.45 48.28
CA CYS A 486 10.19 -2.15 47.64
C CYS A 486 10.05 -3.61 48.09
N LEU A 487 11.08 -4.20 48.70
CA LEU A 487 11.00 -5.54 49.28
C LEU A 487 10.06 -5.54 50.50
N PRO A 488 9.31 -6.63 50.73
CA PRO A 488 8.42 -6.72 51.87
C PRO A 488 9.23 -6.95 53.16
N VAL A 489 9.66 -5.86 53.80
CA VAL A 489 10.36 -5.89 55.09
C VAL A 489 9.46 -6.53 56.17
N PRO A 490 9.93 -7.54 56.94
CA PRO A 490 9.05 -8.25 57.84
C PRO A 490 8.47 -7.45 59.00
N ALA A 491 9.26 -6.52 59.50
CA ALA A 491 8.91 -5.59 60.56
C ALA A 491 9.88 -4.40 60.44
N LYS A 492 9.51 -3.23 60.96
CA LYS A 492 10.55 -2.22 61.24
C LYS A 492 11.27 -2.72 62.49
N ARG A 493 12.43 -3.37 62.32
CA ARG A 493 13.16 -4.04 63.39
C ARG A 493 13.75 -3.03 64.38
N LEU A 494 12.89 -2.54 65.26
CA LEU A 494 13.21 -1.70 66.40
C LEU A 494 13.54 -2.62 67.57
N GLN A 495 14.82 -2.68 67.91
CA GLN A 495 15.35 -3.51 69.00
C GLN A 495 15.93 -2.59 70.08
N GLY A 496 15.38 -2.68 71.30
CA GLY A 496 15.71 -1.76 72.39
C GLY A 496 14.85 -1.94 73.63
N VAL A 497 15.20 -1.21 74.70
CA VAL A 497 14.48 -1.21 75.97
C VAL A 497 13.37 -0.16 75.92
N PHE A 498 12.13 -0.57 76.14
CA PHE A 498 10.98 0.32 76.20
C PHE A 498 11.06 1.25 77.41
N GLN A 499 10.97 2.56 77.19
CA GLN A 499 11.06 3.57 78.24
C GLN A 499 9.69 4.09 78.69
N GLY A 500 8.67 4.02 77.82
CA GLY A 500 7.32 4.47 78.12
C GLY A 500 6.58 4.98 76.89
N PHE A 501 5.35 5.48 77.10
CA PHE A 501 4.56 6.13 76.07
C PHE A 501 4.81 7.64 76.07
N ALA A 502 4.84 8.24 74.88
CA ALA A 502 4.86 9.68 74.72
C ALA A 502 3.52 10.31 75.14
N THR A 503 3.53 11.60 75.46
CA THR A 503 2.36 12.38 75.88
C THR A 503 1.20 12.21 74.89
N GLY A 504 0.07 11.66 75.36
CA GLY A 504 -1.10 11.33 74.52
C GLY A 504 -1.23 9.86 74.09
N GLY A 505 -0.28 8.99 74.45
CA GLY A 505 -0.44 7.52 74.37
C GLY A 505 -0.37 6.87 72.98
N GLN A 506 -0.30 7.65 71.89
CA GLN A 506 -0.28 7.14 70.51
C GLN A 506 1.13 6.83 69.95
N LYS A 507 2.19 7.03 70.75
CA LYS A 507 3.57 6.67 70.39
C LYS A 507 4.29 6.06 71.59
N GLY A 508 5.12 5.06 71.35
CA GLY A 508 6.01 4.45 72.34
C GLY A 508 7.47 4.87 72.11
N ASN A 509 8.26 4.89 73.18
CA ASN A 509 9.69 5.23 73.15
C ASN A 509 10.52 4.00 73.53
N ILE A 510 11.58 3.72 72.77
CA ILE A 510 12.64 2.77 73.15
C ILE A 510 13.99 3.49 73.22
N THR A 511 14.90 3.02 74.06
CA THR A 511 16.33 3.22 73.88
C THR A 511 16.87 2.03 73.09
N ASN A 512 17.41 2.26 71.90
CA ASN A 512 17.94 1.19 71.07
C ASN A 512 19.29 0.66 71.59
N LEU A 513 19.80 -0.42 70.98
CA LEU A 513 21.08 -1.06 71.35
C LEU A 513 22.31 -0.13 71.27
N LEU A 514 22.19 1.05 70.63
CA LEU A 514 23.24 2.07 70.52
C LEU A 514 23.06 3.22 71.54
N GLY A 515 22.16 3.06 72.51
CA GLY A 515 21.89 4.07 73.55
C GLY A 515 21.09 5.29 73.08
N LYS A 516 20.56 5.28 71.84
CA LYS A 516 19.77 6.40 71.30
C LYS A 516 18.28 6.15 71.51
N GLU A 517 17.55 7.19 71.90
CA GLU A 517 16.08 7.15 71.93
C GLU A 517 15.50 7.10 70.52
N GLN A 518 14.48 6.26 70.34
CA GLN A 518 13.69 6.15 69.11
C GLN A 518 12.21 6.02 69.46
N THR A 519 11.39 6.86 68.84
CA THR A 519 9.93 6.84 68.93
C THR A 519 9.31 5.96 67.85
N PHE A 520 8.28 5.19 68.18
CA PHE A 520 7.47 4.42 67.22
C PHE A 520 5.96 4.67 67.43
N PRO A 521 5.15 4.70 66.37
CA PRO A 521 3.70 4.92 66.48
C PRO A 521 2.95 3.66 66.93
N LEU A 522 1.78 3.87 67.53
CA LEU A 522 0.87 2.82 68.00
C LEU A 522 -0.47 2.95 67.27
N GLY A 523 -0.51 2.44 66.03
CA GLY A 523 -1.70 2.47 65.17
C GLY A 523 -2.44 1.12 65.12
N PRO A 524 -3.67 1.08 64.56
CA PRO A 524 -4.39 -0.16 64.31
C PRO A 524 -3.56 -1.13 63.45
N GLY A 525 -3.34 -2.35 63.93
CA GLY A 525 -2.49 -3.34 63.27
C GLY A 525 -1.02 -3.35 63.69
N THR A 526 -0.61 -2.51 64.66
CA THR A 526 0.74 -2.59 65.25
C THR A 526 0.85 -3.83 66.14
N LEU A 527 1.80 -4.74 65.87
CA LEU A 527 2.11 -5.90 66.71
C LEU A 527 3.50 -5.77 67.32
N LEU A 528 3.61 -6.06 68.61
CA LEU A 528 4.81 -5.82 69.41
C LEU A 528 5.30 -7.16 69.96
N PHE A 529 6.58 -7.46 69.74
CA PHE A 529 7.20 -8.69 70.21
C PHE A 529 8.32 -8.39 71.20
N VAL A 530 8.18 -8.98 72.38
CA VAL A 530 9.15 -8.88 73.47
C VAL A 530 9.87 -10.20 73.63
N GLN A 531 11.13 -10.15 74.07
CA GLN A 531 11.88 -11.35 74.39
C GLN A 531 11.91 -11.54 75.92
N PRO A 532 11.27 -12.59 76.46
CA PRO A 532 11.39 -12.92 77.88
C PRO A 532 12.82 -13.37 78.20
N ALA A 533 13.21 -13.29 79.48
CA ALA A 533 14.57 -13.61 79.93
C ALA A 533 15.01 -15.05 79.55
N GLN A 534 14.06 -15.97 79.43
CA GLN A 534 14.22 -17.31 78.85
C GLN A 534 12.92 -17.68 78.11
N GLY A 535 13.01 -18.20 76.88
CA GLY A 535 11.85 -18.65 76.08
C GLY A 535 11.66 -17.96 74.72
N ALA A 536 10.69 -18.44 73.94
CA ALA A 536 10.36 -17.91 72.62
C ALA A 536 9.67 -16.53 72.68
N LEU A 537 9.78 -15.74 71.59
CA LEU A 537 9.12 -14.44 71.46
C LEU A 537 7.62 -14.54 71.72
N GLN A 538 7.08 -13.60 72.50
CA GLN A 538 5.64 -13.50 72.76
C GLN A 538 5.06 -12.22 72.13
N PRO A 539 3.90 -12.30 71.47
CA PRO A 539 3.14 -11.10 71.09
C PRO A 539 2.59 -10.44 72.36
N VAL A 540 2.76 -9.13 72.48
CA VAL A 540 2.30 -8.35 73.63
C VAL A 540 1.41 -7.21 73.15
N ALA A 541 0.22 -7.07 73.74
CA ALA A 541 -0.65 -5.94 73.45
C ALA A 541 -0.04 -4.65 74.03
N ALA A 542 -0.21 -3.51 73.34
CA ALA A 542 0.44 -2.26 73.74
C ALA A 542 0.13 -1.85 75.20
N ASN A 543 -1.09 -2.12 75.68
CA ASN A 543 -1.53 -1.85 77.06
C ASN A 543 -0.86 -2.74 78.14
N GLN A 544 -0.07 -3.75 77.76
CA GLN A 544 0.66 -4.65 78.66
C GLN A 544 2.16 -4.34 78.77
N LEU A 545 2.69 -3.41 77.95
CA LEU A 545 4.10 -3.00 78.01
C LEU A 545 4.41 -2.17 79.27
N LYS A 546 5.52 -2.49 79.93
CA LYS A 546 6.07 -1.75 81.08
C LYS A 546 7.44 -1.17 80.74
N PRO A 547 7.81 0.02 81.26
CA PRO A 547 9.19 0.50 81.17
C PRO A 547 10.21 -0.55 81.63
N GLY A 548 11.33 -0.66 80.93
CA GLY A 548 12.33 -1.72 81.12
C GLY A 548 12.12 -2.98 80.27
N THR A 549 11.02 -3.11 79.51
CA THR A 549 10.78 -4.29 78.65
C THR A 549 11.63 -4.27 77.38
N SER A 550 12.37 -5.35 77.10
CA SER A 550 13.13 -5.49 75.85
C SER A 550 12.22 -5.84 74.67
N ILE A 551 12.03 -4.87 73.77
CA ILE A 551 11.35 -5.03 72.48
C ILE A 551 12.36 -5.51 71.44
N VAL A 552 11.98 -6.50 70.63
CA VAL A 552 12.86 -7.12 69.62
C VAL A 552 12.38 -6.90 68.19
N ALA A 553 11.06 -6.80 67.98
CA ALA A 553 10.47 -6.44 66.71
C ALA A 553 9.16 -5.66 66.90
N VAL A 554 8.95 -4.66 66.04
CA VAL A 554 7.71 -3.89 65.92
C VAL A 554 7.19 -4.05 64.50
N PHE A 555 6.09 -4.79 64.36
CA PHE A 555 5.38 -4.93 63.10
C PHE A 555 4.42 -3.76 62.99
N GLN A 556 4.52 -3.01 61.91
CA GLN A 556 3.64 -1.89 61.61
C GLN A 556 3.18 -2.04 60.18
N SER A 557 1.87 -1.92 59.95
CA SER A 557 1.32 -1.71 58.61
C SER A 557 1.78 -0.35 58.09
N ASP A 558 2.58 -0.34 57.03
CA ASP A 558 2.83 0.86 56.24
C ASP A 558 1.57 1.15 55.41
N ALA A 559 0.94 2.29 55.65
CA ALA A 559 -0.29 2.70 54.95
C ALA A 559 -0.07 3.02 53.46
N THR A 560 1.19 3.10 53.01
CA THR A 560 1.58 3.34 51.60
C THR A 560 1.86 2.05 50.81
N VAL A 561 1.72 0.88 51.43
CA VAL A 561 2.10 -0.44 50.90
C VAL A 561 0.95 -1.44 51.09
N LEU A 562 0.81 -2.42 50.20
CA LEU A 562 -0.21 -3.47 50.35
C LEU A 562 0.13 -4.41 51.53
N PRO A 563 -0.86 -4.85 52.34
CA PRO A 563 -0.59 -5.63 53.54
C PRO A 563 -0.20 -7.09 53.21
N TYR A 564 1.08 -7.42 53.32
CA TYR A 564 1.61 -8.78 53.16
C TYR A 564 1.49 -9.64 54.42
N TRP A 565 1.32 -8.99 55.57
CA TRP A 565 1.30 -9.60 56.90
C TRP A 565 -0.06 -10.20 57.26
N THR A 566 -0.48 -11.19 56.48
CA THR A 566 -1.62 -12.06 56.83
C THR A 566 -1.36 -12.82 58.14
N PRO A 567 -2.39 -13.27 58.89
CA PRO A 567 -2.19 -14.07 60.10
C PRO A 567 -1.32 -15.33 59.87
N ALA A 568 -1.42 -15.95 58.69
CA ALA A 568 -0.58 -17.08 58.30
C ALA A 568 0.90 -16.69 58.11
N ALA A 569 1.18 -15.54 57.47
CA ALA A 569 2.54 -15.02 57.32
C ALA A 569 3.17 -14.60 58.65
N GLN A 570 2.36 -14.01 59.56
CA GLN A 570 2.78 -13.69 60.93
C GLN A 570 3.19 -14.96 61.70
N GLN A 571 2.36 -16.01 61.67
CA GLN A 571 2.68 -17.28 62.31
C GLN A 571 3.91 -17.96 61.69
N ALA A 572 4.04 -17.92 60.36
CA ALA A 572 5.21 -18.43 59.64
C ALA A 572 6.52 -17.76 60.09
N TYR A 573 6.51 -16.44 60.28
CA TYR A 573 7.66 -15.69 60.79
C TYR A 573 8.02 -16.08 62.22
N LEU A 574 7.03 -16.29 63.10
CA LEU A 574 7.27 -16.72 64.48
C LEU A 574 7.87 -18.13 64.52
N ASN A 575 7.35 -19.05 63.72
CA ASN A 575 7.89 -20.41 63.59
C ASN A 575 9.34 -20.37 63.05
N TYR A 576 9.64 -19.48 62.10
CA TYR A 576 11.00 -19.28 61.57
C TYR A 576 11.96 -18.69 62.62
N TYR A 577 11.53 -17.68 63.36
CA TYR A 577 12.36 -17.05 64.40
C TYR A 577 12.67 -18.01 65.56
N ALA A 578 11.69 -18.79 66.01
CA ALA A 578 11.89 -19.78 67.07
C ALA A 578 13.02 -20.77 66.73
N ARG A 579 13.05 -21.24 65.46
CA ARG A 579 14.13 -22.11 64.95
C ARG A 579 15.49 -21.42 64.89
N LEU A 580 15.55 -20.16 64.45
CA LEU A 580 16.79 -19.37 64.47
C LEU A 580 17.37 -19.24 65.88
N THR A 581 16.53 -19.18 66.91
CA THR A 581 16.94 -19.10 68.33
C THR A 581 17.19 -20.45 69.00
N GLY A 582 17.18 -21.56 68.25
CA GLY A 582 17.56 -22.89 68.75
C GLY A 582 16.42 -23.76 69.28
N ASP A 583 15.15 -23.34 69.15
CA ASP A 583 14.02 -24.23 69.41
C ASP A 583 13.76 -25.12 68.17
N THR A 584 14.22 -26.36 68.24
CA THR A 584 14.05 -27.36 67.18
C THR A 584 12.74 -28.15 67.30
N THR A 585 11.86 -27.83 68.26
CA THR A 585 10.57 -28.53 68.44
C THR A 585 9.40 -27.87 67.69
N GLY A 586 9.60 -26.66 67.14
CA GLY A 586 8.59 -25.92 66.39
C GLY A 586 8.13 -26.61 65.10
N ASP A 587 6.81 -26.81 64.99
CA ASP A 587 6.12 -27.39 63.83
C ASP A 587 6.49 -26.67 62.50
N PRO A 588 6.93 -27.39 61.44
CA PRO A 588 7.17 -26.81 60.13
C PRO A 588 5.92 -26.31 59.40
N THR A 589 4.70 -26.60 59.88
CA THR A 589 3.47 -26.12 59.23
C THR A 589 3.47 -24.60 59.06
N GLY A 590 3.00 -24.15 57.90
CA GLY A 590 2.89 -22.72 57.57
C GLY A 590 4.18 -22.01 57.17
N MET A 591 5.37 -22.62 57.24
CA MET A 591 6.62 -21.96 56.77
C MET A 591 6.59 -21.59 55.28
N ASP A 592 5.79 -22.31 54.50
CA ASP A 592 5.42 -22.01 53.11
C ASP A 592 4.71 -20.64 52.92
N SER A 593 4.32 -19.97 54.01
CA SER A 593 3.63 -18.68 54.03
C SER A 593 4.55 -17.52 54.42
N LEU A 594 5.85 -17.80 54.63
CA LEU A 594 6.85 -16.80 55.00
C LEU A 594 6.95 -15.71 53.91
N THR A 595 6.91 -14.46 54.33
CA THR A 595 7.10 -13.31 53.43
C THR A 595 8.61 -13.06 53.27
N GLN A 596 9.21 -13.74 52.31
CA GLN A 596 10.64 -13.66 51.98
C GLN A 596 10.84 -13.49 50.47
N ILE A 597 11.72 -12.57 50.08
CA ILE A 597 12.22 -12.43 48.72
C ILE A 597 13.73 -12.28 48.82
N ASN A 598 14.47 -13.12 48.10
CA ASN A 598 15.92 -13.02 48.00
C ASN A 598 16.26 -12.52 46.61
N LEU A 599 17.02 -11.43 46.49
CA LEU A 599 17.54 -10.93 45.23
C LEU A 599 18.96 -11.46 45.01
N GLU A 600 19.18 -12.08 43.86
CA GLU A 600 20.45 -12.71 43.47
C GLU A 600 21.26 -11.81 42.54
N ASN A 601 20.60 -11.06 41.66
CA ASN A 601 21.27 -10.18 40.71
C ASN A 601 20.40 -8.99 40.29
N MET A 602 21.05 -7.87 39.97
CA MET A 602 20.48 -6.74 39.24
C MET A 602 21.35 -6.44 38.01
N ASP A 603 20.88 -6.72 36.80
CA ASP A 603 21.53 -6.31 35.54
C ASP A 603 20.84 -5.04 35.03
N ALA A 604 21.58 -4.18 34.33
CA ALA A 604 21.08 -2.93 33.79
C ALA A 604 21.64 -2.71 32.39
N ARG A 605 20.77 -2.40 31.44
CA ARG A 605 21.15 -2.14 30.05
C ARG A 605 20.57 -0.83 29.55
N TRP A 606 21.41 -0.04 28.90
CA TRP A 606 20.98 1.14 28.18
C TRP A 606 20.30 0.72 26.88
N ALA A 607 19.10 1.25 26.63
CA ALA A 607 18.41 1.13 25.36
C ALA A 607 18.32 2.52 24.71
N ASP A 608 18.90 2.68 23.53
CA ASP A 608 18.84 3.94 22.76
C ASP A 608 17.41 4.28 22.30
N ASN A 609 16.54 3.27 22.23
CA ASN A 609 15.11 3.43 21.98
C ASN A 609 14.28 2.45 22.81
N LEU A 610 13.66 2.95 23.87
CA LEU A 610 12.76 2.18 24.74
C LEU A 610 11.56 1.61 23.97
N ARG A 611 11.09 2.28 22.90
CA ARG A 611 9.97 1.78 22.09
C ARG A 611 10.29 0.42 21.45
N THR A 612 11.47 0.31 20.84
CA THR A 612 11.97 -0.93 20.23
C THR A 612 12.13 -2.05 21.26
N TYR A 613 12.56 -1.72 22.47
CA TYR A 613 12.58 -2.65 23.60
C TYR A 613 11.16 -3.14 23.96
N PHE A 614 10.16 -2.25 24.08
CA PHE A 614 8.79 -2.65 24.42
C PHE A 614 8.10 -3.47 23.31
N ASP A 615 8.35 -3.17 22.05
CA ASP A 615 7.83 -3.97 20.94
C ASP A 615 8.43 -5.40 20.96
N THR A 616 9.73 -5.52 21.26
CA THR A 616 10.43 -6.82 21.42
C THR A 616 9.94 -7.59 22.65
N LEU A 617 9.77 -6.91 23.79
CA LEU A 617 9.21 -7.46 25.03
C LEU A 617 7.77 -7.96 24.83
N THR A 618 6.95 -7.24 24.06
CA THR A 618 5.58 -7.64 23.72
C THR A 618 5.56 -8.91 22.87
N ALA A 619 6.50 -9.06 21.93
CA ALA A 619 6.66 -10.27 21.14
C ALA A 619 7.11 -11.47 22.00
N ALA A 620 8.07 -11.26 22.92
CA ALA A 620 8.53 -12.28 23.86
C ALA A 620 7.40 -12.79 24.77
N ALA A 621 6.57 -11.90 25.32
CA ALA A 621 5.44 -12.27 26.17
C ALA A 621 4.44 -13.21 25.48
N LYS A 622 4.16 -13.00 24.17
CA LYS A 622 3.31 -13.88 23.37
C LYS A 622 3.88 -15.29 23.24
N ASN A 623 5.20 -15.41 23.07
CA ASN A 623 5.88 -16.71 23.00
C ASN A 623 5.85 -17.48 24.34
N LEU A 624 5.67 -16.76 25.47
CA LEU A 624 5.46 -17.34 26.80
C LEU A 624 3.98 -17.71 27.08
N GLY A 625 3.08 -17.56 26.09
CA GLY A 625 1.68 -17.97 26.18
C GLY A 625 0.74 -16.94 26.81
N GLY A 626 1.14 -15.67 26.89
CA GLY A 626 0.33 -14.59 27.49
C GLY A 626 0.52 -13.22 26.83
N ASP A 627 0.01 -12.18 27.48
CA ASP A 627 0.30 -10.77 27.17
C ASP A 627 1.00 -10.07 28.35
N LEU A 628 1.49 -8.84 28.17
CA LEU A 628 2.19 -8.12 29.24
C LEU A 628 1.31 -7.89 30.49
N THR A 629 -0.01 -7.74 30.31
CA THR A 629 -0.98 -7.64 31.41
C THR A 629 -1.03 -8.94 32.23
N SER A 630 -1.02 -10.10 31.56
CA SER A 630 -0.93 -11.42 32.20
C SER A 630 0.41 -11.68 32.90
N LEU A 631 1.45 -10.90 32.56
CA LEU A 631 2.74 -10.85 33.24
C LEU A 631 2.81 -9.74 34.32
N GLY A 632 1.68 -9.14 34.70
CA GLY A 632 1.59 -8.19 35.81
C GLY A 632 1.93 -6.74 35.48
N MET A 633 2.10 -6.40 34.19
CA MET A 633 2.21 -5.00 33.77
C MET A 633 0.84 -4.31 33.92
N ILE A 634 0.84 -3.06 34.43
CA ILE A 634 -0.37 -2.23 34.48
C ILE A 634 -0.84 -1.94 33.05
N LYS A 635 -2.14 -2.06 32.79
CA LYS A 635 -2.72 -1.84 31.45
C LYS A 635 -2.36 -0.47 30.85
N GLU A 636 -2.38 0.59 31.68
CA GLU A 636 -2.03 1.95 31.28
C GLU A 636 -0.57 2.07 30.79
N ASP A 637 0.36 1.34 31.43
CA ASP A 637 1.78 1.29 31.06
C ASP A 637 1.98 0.46 29.78
N ARG A 638 1.25 -0.66 29.63
CA ARG A 638 1.24 -1.47 28.40
C ARG A 638 0.75 -0.66 27.19
N ASP A 639 -0.28 0.14 27.38
CA ASP A 639 -0.93 0.90 26.31
C ASP A 639 -0.14 2.19 25.94
N ASN A 640 0.79 2.64 26.79
CA ASN A 640 1.57 3.88 26.59
C ASN A 640 3.09 3.70 26.86
N PRO A 641 3.80 2.83 26.11
CA PRO A 641 5.23 2.62 26.31
C PRO A 641 6.05 3.90 26.00
N PRO A 642 7.10 4.20 26.78
CA PRO A 642 7.91 5.41 26.63
C PRO A 642 8.75 5.40 25.36
N GLU A 643 8.97 6.61 24.81
CA GLU A 643 9.85 6.86 23.66
C GLU A 643 11.19 7.50 24.11
N GLY A 644 12.20 7.42 23.25
CA GLY A 644 13.55 7.88 23.52
C GLY A 644 14.40 6.85 24.28
N ALA A 645 15.58 7.28 24.72
CA ALA A 645 16.55 6.40 25.38
C ALA A 645 16.33 6.29 26.90
N GLY A 646 16.81 5.20 27.52
CA GLY A 646 16.81 5.03 28.96
C GLY A 646 17.33 3.68 29.43
N TRP A 647 17.41 3.49 30.76
CA TRP A 647 17.86 2.25 31.36
C TRP A 647 16.71 1.25 31.51
N VAL A 648 16.96 0.02 31.10
CA VAL A 648 16.14 -1.15 31.42
C VAL A 648 16.86 -1.94 32.52
N ILE A 649 16.19 -2.13 33.64
CA ILE A 649 16.68 -2.86 34.80
C ILE A 649 16.05 -4.24 34.85
N GLU A 650 16.86 -5.26 35.14
CA GLU A 650 16.46 -6.62 35.41
C GLU A 650 16.79 -6.97 36.86
N LEU A 651 15.78 -7.41 37.62
CA LEU A 651 15.94 -8.03 38.92
C LEU A 651 15.73 -9.53 38.83
N ARG A 652 16.68 -10.31 39.34
CA ARG A 652 16.53 -11.76 39.52
C ARG A 652 16.56 -12.14 40.97
N GLY A 653 15.79 -13.17 41.31
CA GLY A 653 15.72 -13.66 42.68
C GLY A 653 14.85 -14.89 42.82
N TYR A 654 14.56 -15.23 44.07
CA TYR A 654 13.69 -16.35 44.42
C TYR A 654 12.94 -16.13 45.74
N THR A 655 11.87 -16.90 45.91
CA THR A 655 11.06 -16.97 47.14
C THR A 655 10.64 -18.41 47.41
N TYR A 656 10.42 -18.77 48.68
CA TYR A 656 9.83 -20.04 49.09
C TYR A 656 8.33 -19.93 49.43
N ASN A 657 7.70 -18.78 49.12
CA ASN A 657 6.29 -18.57 49.42
C ASN A 657 5.38 -19.38 48.47
N LYS A 658 4.43 -20.16 49.02
CA LYS A 658 3.52 -21.02 48.27
C LYS A 658 2.67 -20.28 47.23
N ALA A 659 2.31 -19.02 47.47
CA ALA A 659 1.55 -18.22 46.51
C ALA A 659 2.40 -17.86 45.26
N SER A 660 3.70 -18.16 45.27
CA SER A 660 4.56 -18.23 44.08
C SER A 660 4.45 -16.96 43.21
N ARG A 661 3.99 -17.09 41.96
CA ARG A 661 3.70 -15.97 41.04
C ARG A 661 2.81 -14.88 41.68
N GLN A 662 1.74 -15.26 42.37
CA GLN A 662 0.77 -14.31 42.91
C GLN A 662 1.39 -13.48 44.03
N PHE A 663 2.19 -14.11 44.90
CA PHE A 663 2.97 -13.41 45.91
C PHE A 663 3.93 -12.39 45.29
N LEU A 664 4.70 -12.77 44.27
CA LEU A 664 5.65 -11.86 43.60
C LEU A 664 4.98 -10.67 42.90
N VAL A 665 3.82 -10.90 42.27
CA VAL A 665 3.03 -9.83 41.63
C VAL A 665 2.45 -8.89 42.69
N ASP A 666 1.82 -9.43 43.74
CA ASP A 666 1.16 -8.61 44.77
C ASP A 666 2.14 -7.85 45.67
N THR A 667 3.36 -8.38 45.85
CA THR A 667 4.42 -7.79 46.68
C THR A 667 5.35 -6.89 45.86
N LEU A 668 6.48 -7.44 45.39
CA LEU A 668 7.59 -6.70 44.81
C LEU A 668 7.19 -5.92 43.55
N LEU A 669 6.47 -6.56 42.61
CA LEU A 669 6.11 -5.89 41.36
C LEU A 669 5.17 -4.70 41.58
N LYS A 670 4.11 -4.88 42.37
CA LYS A 670 3.22 -3.77 42.74
C LYS A 670 3.94 -2.69 43.55
N ASN A 671 4.86 -3.02 44.46
CA ASN A 671 5.60 -2.00 45.20
C ASN A 671 6.51 -1.16 44.30
N LEU A 672 7.24 -1.80 43.38
CA LEU A 672 8.06 -1.12 42.38
C LEU A 672 7.23 -0.14 41.54
N GLN A 673 5.95 -0.46 41.26
CA GLN A 673 5.01 0.40 40.53
C GLN A 673 4.37 1.50 41.42
N ILE A 674 3.92 1.16 42.64
CA ILE A 674 3.23 2.06 43.58
C ILE A 674 4.17 3.15 44.11
N LYS A 675 5.34 2.78 44.64
CA LYS A 675 6.28 3.76 45.21
C LYS A 675 6.80 4.72 44.15
N ALA A 676 6.93 4.24 42.90
CA ALA A 676 7.33 5.06 41.77
C ALA A 676 6.23 6.05 41.36
N ASN A 677 4.95 5.63 41.31
CA ASN A 677 3.84 6.53 41.02
C ASN A 677 2.56 6.12 41.80
N PRO A 678 2.33 6.72 42.99
CA PRO A 678 1.21 6.36 43.86
C PRO A 678 -0.17 6.57 43.22
N ASN A 679 -0.26 7.42 42.19
CA ASN A 679 -1.53 7.80 41.56
C ASN A 679 -1.99 6.85 40.44
N LYS A 680 -1.15 5.90 39.97
CA LYS A 680 -1.49 5.00 38.85
C LYS A 680 -2.51 3.93 39.25
N LEU A 681 -2.26 3.16 40.31
CA LEU A 681 -3.15 2.05 40.68
C LEU A 681 -4.54 2.48 41.18
N LEU A 682 -4.68 3.70 41.70
CA LEU A 682 -5.96 4.27 42.15
C LEU A 682 -6.95 4.55 40.99
N ARG A 683 -6.47 4.62 39.74
CA ARG A 683 -7.33 4.82 38.55
C ARG A 683 -7.73 3.51 37.89
N SER A 684 -6.85 2.50 37.92
CA SER A 684 -7.10 1.18 37.34
C SER A 684 -7.99 0.26 38.19
N SER A 685 -8.31 0.63 39.43
CA SER A 685 -9.04 -0.20 40.40
C SER A 685 -10.55 0.10 40.50
N GLY A 686 -11.22 0.28 39.36
CA GLY A 686 -12.66 0.07 39.29
C GLY A 686 -12.97 -1.42 39.33
N SER A 687 -13.60 -1.90 40.41
CA SER A 687 -13.99 -3.31 40.66
C SER A 687 -12.86 -4.30 40.99
N ALA A 688 -12.47 -4.38 42.27
CA ALA A 688 -12.06 -5.63 42.96
C ALA A 688 -11.92 -5.47 44.49
N ALA A 689 -12.87 -4.83 45.17
CA ALA A 689 -13.03 -5.04 46.62
C ALA A 689 -13.89 -6.29 46.81
N VAL A 690 -13.29 -7.42 47.20
CA VAL A 690 -14.03 -8.62 47.59
C VAL A 690 -14.80 -8.31 48.88
N GLY A 691 -16.10 -8.13 48.76
CA GLY A 691 -17.00 -8.00 49.90
C GLY A 691 -17.10 -9.31 50.70
N PRO A 692 -17.40 -9.25 52.01
CA PRO A 692 -17.48 -10.44 52.84
C PRO A 692 -18.80 -11.20 52.62
N THR A 693 -18.73 -12.52 52.49
CA THR A 693 -19.92 -13.40 52.47
C THR A 693 -19.74 -14.63 53.36
N THR A 694 -20.31 -14.53 54.58
CA THR A 694 -21.30 -15.46 55.18
C THR A 694 -21.10 -16.99 55.07
N GLY A 695 -21.28 -17.80 56.13
CA GLY A 695 -21.66 -17.52 57.52
C GLY A 695 -22.01 -18.81 58.30
N GLY A 696 -22.30 -18.68 59.60
CA GLY A 696 -22.76 -19.79 60.48
C GLY A 696 -23.47 -19.22 61.73
N GLY A 697 -24.60 -19.79 62.14
CA GLY A 697 -25.56 -19.16 63.07
C GLY A 697 -25.43 -19.50 64.57
N PRO A 698 -26.24 -18.86 65.44
CA PRO A 698 -26.23 -19.02 66.90
C PRO A 698 -27.47 -19.79 67.45
N PRO A 699 -27.50 -20.08 68.77
CA PRO A 699 -28.78 -20.31 69.48
C PRO A 699 -28.91 -19.56 70.83
N GLY A 700 -30.14 -19.11 71.19
CA GLY A 700 -30.56 -18.86 72.59
C GLY A 700 -31.07 -17.46 72.98
N THR A 701 -32.39 -17.24 72.91
CA THR A 701 -33.21 -16.15 73.56
C THR A 701 -33.63 -16.55 75.01
N PRO A 702 -34.34 -15.74 75.88
CA PRO A 702 -35.28 -14.60 75.67
C PRO A 702 -35.26 -13.51 76.81
N PRO A 703 -36.34 -12.72 77.16
CA PRO A 703 -37.45 -12.07 76.42
C PRO A 703 -37.55 -10.51 76.63
N ALA A 704 -38.60 -9.87 76.05
CA ALA A 704 -39.02 -8.44 76.13
C ALA A 704 -40.04 -8.18 77.29
N PRO A 705 -40.90 -7.10 77.40
CA PRO A 705 -41.28 -5.95 76.51
C PRO A 705 -41.51 -4.59 77.29
N PRO A 706 -42.43 -3.62 76.98
CA PRO A 706 -43.16 -3.21 75.74
C PRO A 706 -43.22 -1.68 75.40
N GLY A 707 -43.69 -1.33 74.18
CA GLY A 707 -44.42 -0.07 73.81
C GLY A 707 -43.61 1.13 73.26
N SER A 708 -44.08 1.96 72.32
CA SER A 708 -45.32 1.96 71.48
C SER A 708 -45.23 2.96 70.29
N SER A 709 -45.80 2.61 69.11
CA SER A 709 -46.54 3.45 68.11
C SER A 709 -46.12 4.92 67.76
N ALA A 710 -46.23 5.47 66.53
CA ALA A 710 -46.90 5.04 65.28
C ALA A 710 -46.39 5.80 64.02
N ALA A 711 -46.70 5.20 62.86
CA ALA A 711 -46.90 5.71 61.49
C ALA A 711 -46.57 7.18 61.07
N GLY A 712 -45.87 7.27 59.94
CA GLY A 712 -46.40 7.92 58.73
C GLY A 712 -45.87 9.31 58.35
N GLY A 713 -45.68 9.54 57.04
CA GLY A 713 -45.63 10.89 56.46
C GLY A 713 -44.49 11.18 55.48
N GLY A 714 -44.88 11.47 54.23
CA GLY A 714 -44.18 12.16 53.14
C GLY A 714 -42.75 12.69 53.32
N SER A 715 -41.91 12.40 52.33
CA SER A 715 -40.73 13.18 51.98
C SER A 715 -41.08 14.66 51.84
N PRO A 716 -40.31 15.57 52.48
CA PRO A 716 -39.47 16.48 51.69
C PRO A 716 -38.10 16.70 52.41
N PRO A 717 -37.49 17.91 52.46
CA PRO A 717 -36.62 18.50 51.43
C PRO A 717 -35.25 19.00 51.96
N THR A 718 -34.69 20.02 51.29
CA THR A 718 -33.77 21.09 51.78
C THR A 718 -32.25 20.85 51.91
N THR A 719 -31.51 21.51 51.00
CA THR A 719 -30.48 22.57 51.22
C THR A 719 -29.90 22.78 52.63
N PRO A 720 -28.59 23.12 52.77
CA PRO A 720 -28.07 24.42 52.26
C PRO A 720 -26.66 24.41 51.65
N ALA A 721 -26.19 25.60 51.27
CA ALA A 721 -24.96 25.83 50.52
C ALA A 721 -23.73 26.18 51.38
N ALA A 722 -22.54 25.95 50.80
CA ALA A 722 -21.24 26.57 51.06
C ALA A 722 -20.56 26.38 52.44
N ALA A 723 -19.61 25.43 52.50
CA ALA A 723 -18.38 25.53 53.30
C ALA A 723 -17.26 24.71 52.62
N GLY A 724 -16.00 25.10 52.83
CA GLY A 724 -14.85 24.65 52.04
C GLY A 724 -14.64 23.13 51.97
N ALA A 725 -14.26 22.64 50.78
CA ALA A 725 -13.70 21.31 50.62
C ALA A 725 -12.38 21.24 51.41
N GLY A 726 -12.40 20.50 52.52
CA GLY A 726 -11.25 20.35 53.40
C GLY A 726 -10.06 19.77 52.65
N THR A 727 -8.93 20.47 52.72
CA THR A 727 -7.61 19.93 52.40
C THR A 727 -7.43 18.57 53.05
N ALA A 728 -7.19 17.53 52.24
CA ALA A 728 -6.52 16.33 52.74
C ALA A 728 -5.18 16.77 53.37
N PRO A 729 -4.77 16.18 54.51
CA PRO A 729 -3.70 16.73 55.32
C PRO A 729 -2.38 16.79 54.55
N ALA A 730 -1.87 18.00 54.39
CA ALA A 730 -0.54 18.25 53.85
C ALA A 730 0.52 17.98 54.94
N ASP A 731 0.88 16.70 55.11
CA ASP A 731 2.10 16.27 55.82
C ASP A 731 3.10 15.66 54.82
N THR A 732 3.41 16.43 53.77
CA THR A 732 4.42 16.07 52.74
C THR A 732 5.85 15.98 53.28
N ASP A 733 6.11 16.41 54.52
CA ASP A 733 7.41 16.34 55.20
C ASP A 733 7.63 15.03 55.99
N SER A 734 6.70 14.07 55.93
CA SER A 734 6.89 12.72 56.51
C SER A 734 7.34 11.65 55.50
N LEU A 735 7.45 12.00 54.21
CA LEU A 735 7.99 11.11 53.18
C LEU A 735 9.53 11.09 53.24
N ASP A 736 10.11 9.90 53.17
CA ASP A 736 11.56 9.70 53.17
C ASP A 736 12.21 10.53 52.04
N PRO A 737 13.25 11.37 52.28
CA PRO A 737 13.84 12.23 51.26
C PRO A 737 14.21 11.52 49.94
N TYR A 738 14.52 10.23 49.98
CA TYR A 738 14.80 9.40 48.80
C TYR A 738 13.59 9.21 47.87
N ASP A 739 12.37 9.09 48.42
CA ASP A 739 11.14 8.98 47.62
C ASP A 739 10.91 10.23 46.75
N ARG A 740 11.35 11.42 47.20
CA ARG A 740 11.24 12.65 46.39
C ARG A 740 12.14 12.64 45.15
N VAL A 741 13.26 11.93 45.19
CA VAL A 741 14.27 11.93 44.10
C VAL A 741 13.96 10.88 43.02
N ILE A 742 13.30 9.78 43.38
CA ILE A 742 13.11 8.60 42.50
C ILE A 742 11.66 8.49 41.98
N ARG A 743 10.69 9.12 42.64
CA ARG A 743 9.29 9.18 42.18
C ARG A 743 9.19 9.69 40.74
N ASN A 744 8.33 9.03 39.96
CA ASN A 744 8.13 9.18 38.51
C ASN A 744 9.33 8.82 37.59
N LYS A 745 10.50 8.40 38.14
CA LYS A 745 11.65 7.95 37.32
C LYS A 745 11.64 6.46 37.02
N ILE A 746 10.97 5.66 37.86
CA ILE A 746 10.77 4.22 37.64
C ILE A 746 9.37 3.99 37.05
N SER A 747 9.24 3.08 36.09
CA SER A 747 7.96 2.82 35.41
C SER A 747 7.95 1.49 34.65
N HIS A 748 6.77 1.08 34.15
CA HIS A 748 6.63 -0.03 33.19
C HIS A 748 7.21 -1.37 33.66
N GLY A 749 7.00 -1.72 34.94
CA GLY A 749 7.45 -2.99 35.51
C GLY A 749 6.63 -4.20 35.07
N VAL A 750 7.28 -5.35 34.86
CA VAL A 750 6.66 -6.63 34.48
C VAL A 750 7.38 -7.84 35.11
N LEU A 751 6.66 -8.90 35.49
CA LEU A 751 7.22 -10.20 35.86
C LEU A 751 7.46 -11.01 34.58
N TYR A 752 8.63 -10.82 33.96
CA TYR A 752 8.98 -11.38 32.65
C TYR A 752 8.90 -12.91 32.61
N GLN A 753 9.47 -13.59 33.62
CA GLN A 753 9.43 -15.04 33.72
C GLN A 753 9.53 -15.48 35.18
N TYR A 754 8.93 -16.63 35.51
CA TYR A 754 9.12 -17.32 36.77
C TYR A 754 9.11 -18.84 36.56
N TRP A 755 9.67 -19.59 37.50
CA TRP A 755 9.60 -21.05 37.53
C TRP A 755 9.49 -21.53 38.97
N VAL A 756 8.64 -22.52 39.21
CA VAL A 756 8.48 -23.16 40.51
C VAL A 756 9.21 -24.50 40.49
N ASP A 757 10.29 -24.59 41.25
CA ASP A 757 10.92 -25.85 41.60
C ASP A 757 10.19 -26.46 42.80
N ASN A 758 9.56 -27.62 42.62
CA ASN A 758 8.88 -28.31 43.71
C ASN A 758 9.82 -29.14 44.58
N ASN A 759 11.09 -29.34 44.17
CA ASN A 759 12.08 -30.09 44.94
C ASN A 759 13.48 -29.46 44.79
N PRO A 760 13.68 -28.22 45.29
CA PRO A 760 14.94 -27.50 45.14
C PRO A 760 16.06 -28.19 45.92
N ASP A 761 17.12 -28.57 45.20
CA ASP A 761 18.36 -29.07 45.82
C ASP A 761 19.10 -27.89 46.51
N PRO A 762 19.47 -28.02 47.80
CA PRO A 762 20.16 -26.96 48.53
C PRO A 762 21.57 -26.62 48.01
N GLY A 763 22.16 -27.42 47.12
CA GLY A 763 23.54 -27.25 46.61
C GLY A 763 23.67 -26.82 45.14
N PHE A 764 22.58 -26.63 44.38
CA PHE A 764 22.65 -26.46 42.92
C PHE A 764 22.31 -25.06 42.38
N GLN A 765 22.85 -24.76 41.19
CA GLN A 765 22.54 -23.56 40.41
C GLN A 765 21.04 -23.47 40.09
N PHE A 766 20.47 -22.28 40.32
CA PHE A 766 19.10 -21.93 39.95
C PHE A 766 18.86 -22.06 38.44
N LYS A 767 17.72 -22.61 38.05
CA LYS A 767 17.43 -22.98 36.66
C LYS A 767 17.17 -21.78 35.75
N LEU A 768 16.66 -20.66 36.29
CA LEU A 768 16.48 -19.41 35.57
C LEU A 768 17.66 -18.43 35.69
N ILE A 769 18.60 -18.62 36.61
CA ILE A 769 19.69 -17.65 36.86
C ILE A 769 20.90 -17.95 35.96
N GLY A 770 20.61 -18.13 34.66
CA GLY A 770 21.58 -18.26 33.59
C GLY A 770 21.95 -16.90 32.96
N GLY A 771 22.10 -16.87 31.63
CA GLY A 771 22.36 -15.63 30.89
C GLY A 771 21.19 -14.63 30.92
N SER A 772 21.47 -13.34 30.73
CA SER A 772 20.44 -12.28 30.76
C SER A 772 19.55 -12.27 29.50
N PRO A 773 18.21 -12.24 29.65
CA PRO A 773 17.30 -11.93 28.56
C PRO A 773 17.43 -10.48 28.07
N LEU A 774 17.91 -9.53 28.89
CA LEU A 774 18.08 -8.12 28.47
C LEU A 774 18.98 -8.00 27.24
N ALA A 775 20.02 -8.83 27.12
CA ALA A 775 20.91 -8.82 25.97
C ALA A 775 20.15 -9.06 24.65
N GLY A 776 19.16 -9.96 24.64
CA GLY A 776 18.31 -10.21 23.48
C GLY A 776 17.18 -9.19 23.31
N LEU A 777 16.62 -8.69 24.41
CA LEU A 777 15.51 -7.73 24.39
C LEU A 777 15.94 -6.30 23.99
N VAL A 778 17.17 -5.90 24.32
CA VAL A 778 17.71 -4.56 23.99
C VAL A 778 18.39 -4.54 22.61
N ALA A 779 19.04 -5.64 22.19
CA ALA A 779 19.71 -5.72 20.89
C ALA A 779 18.76 -6.07 19.71
N GLY A 780 17.45 -5.91 19.87
CA GLY A 780 16.37 -6.36 18.97
C GLY A 780 16.26 -5.65 17.62
N GLY A 781 17.38 -5.44 16.92
CA GLY A 781 17.49 -4.81 15.60
C GLY A 781 17.87 -5.78 14.48
N GLY A 782 17.46 -7.06 14.54
CA GLY A 782 17.60 -8.00 13.42
C GLY A 782 17.85 -9.46 13.77
N ALA A 783 16.78 -10.23 14.00
CA ALA A 783 16.67 -11.66 13.66
C ALA A 783 15.26 -12.19 13.94
N ALA A 784 14.46 -12.40 12.90
CA ALA A 784 13.24 -13.21 12.98
C ALA A 784 13.14 -14.11 11.74
N GLY A 785 13.18 -15.43 11.96
CA GLY A 785 12.80 -16.43 10.93
C GLY A 785 13.92 -17.24 10.27
N ALA A 786 14.41 -18.27 10.98
CA ALA A 786 14.84 -19.55 10.39
C ALA A 786 14.78 -20.61 11.51
N GLY A 787 14.06 -21.73 11.41
CA GLY A 787 13.52 -22.38 10.21
C GLY A 787 14.47 -23.50 9.75
N ALA A 788 14.55 -24.58 10.51
CA ALA A 788 15.42 -25.71 10.20
C ALA A 788 14.84 -26.58 9.07
N GLY A 789 15.54 -26.71 7.95
CA GLY A 789 15.23 -27.70 6.92
C GLY A 789 15.97 -27.53 5.59
N GLY A 790 16.40 -28.66 5.02
CA GLY A 790 16.56 -28.82 3.57
C GLY A 790 17.97 -28.59 2.99
N SER A 791 18.60 -29.68 2.57
CA SER A 791 19.85 -29.70 1.80
C SER A 791 19.62 -29.58 0.27
N GLY A 792 20.58 -29.01 -0.47
CA GLY A 792 20.66 -29.13 -1.93
C GLY A 792 21.56 -28.10 -2.63
N GLY A 793 22.62 -28.55 -3.30
CA GLY A 793 23.34 -27.77 -4.34
C GLY A 793 22.80 -28.09 -5.75
N PRO A 794 23.45 -27.65 -6.87
CA PRO A 794 24.80 -27.09 -6.98
C PRO A 794 24.92 -25.77 -7.80
N SER A 795 26.16 -25.30 -7.99
CA SER A 795 26.61 -24.20 -8.89
C SER A 795 26.56 -24.62 -10.39
N PRO A 796 26.68 -23.73 -11.42
CA PRO A 796 27.96 -23.02 -11.70
C PRO A 796 27.94 -21.65 -12.44
N GLY A 797 29.05 -20.90 -12.31
CA GLY A 797 29.74 -20.23 -13.44
C GLY A 797 29.44 -18.75 -13.77
N GLY A 798 30.50 -17.92 -13.90
CA GLY A 798 30.39 -16.55 -14.47
C GLY A 798 31.52 -15.58 -14.07
N SER A 799 32.66 -15.64 -14.76
CA SER A 799 33.86 -14.80 -14.57
C SER A 799 33.70 -13.28 -14.81
N GLY A 800 34.45 -12.44 -14.07
CA GLY A 800 34.78 -11.07 -14.51
C GLY A 800 35.33 -10.10 -13.43
N GLY A 801 36.60 -9.72 -13.55
CA GLY A 801 37.19 -8.50 -12.94
C GLY A 801 37.95 -7.70 -14.02
N PRO A 802 38.57 -6.52 -13.75
CA PRO A 802 39.06 -6.05 -12.45
C PRO A 802 38.81 -4.54 -12.12
N SER A 803 39.37 -4.07 -10.98
CA SER A 803 39.55 -2.66 -10.52
C SER A 803 38.30 -1.86 -10.11
N GLY A 804 38.32 -1.00 -9.07
CA GLY A 804 39.36 -0.75 -8.06
C GLY A 804 38.96 0.30 -6.99
N ALA A 805 39.53 0.16 -5.78
CA ALA A 805 39.68 1.15 -4.70
C ALA A 805 38.51 2.05 -4.22
N SER A 806 38.02 1.78 -3.00
CA SER A 806 37.73 2.82 -1.99
C SER A 806 37.85 2.21 -0.58
N GLY A 807 38.67 2.80 0.29
CA GLY A 807 39.03 2.21 1.59
C GLY A 807 38.02 2.48 2.72
N ALA A 808 38.03 1.60 3.72
CA ALA A 808 37.25 1.73 4.95
C ALA A 808 38.17 1.81 6.19
N ALA A 809 37.83 2.70 7.12
CA ALA A 809 38.30 2.76 8.51
C ALA A 809 37.37 3.70 9.30
N GLY A 810 37.01 3.46 10.56
CA GLY A 810 37.24 2.28 11.38
C GLY A 810 36.56 2.35 12.75
N ALA A 811 36.23 1.15 13.26
CA ALA A 811 36.37 0.70 14.64
C ALA A 811 35.73 1.51 15.80
N GLY A 812 34.60 1.01 16.29
CA GLY A 812 34.15 1.23 17.67
C GLY A 812 34.87 0.29 18.65
N ALA A 813 35.28 0.80 19.80
CA ALA A 813 35.99 0.02 20.82
C ALA A 813 35.01 -0.57 21.86
N ALA A 814 35.18 -1.85 22.17
CA ALA A 814 34.43 -2.54 23.22
C ALA A 814 35.02 -2.24 24.62
N TRP A 815 34.16 -2.14 25.63
CA TRP A 815 34.56 -2.11 27.04
C TRP A 815 34.42 -3.50 27.68
N VAL A 816 35.42 -3.88 28.47
CA VAL A 816 35.50 -5.17 29.17
C VAL A 816 35.25 -4.94 30.68
N PRO A 817 34.44 -5.77 31.37
CA PRO A 817 34.14 -5.58 32.79
C PRO A 817 35.29 -6.04 33.71
N LEU A 818 35.30 -5.51 34.94
CA LEU A 818 36.43 -5.53 35.85
C LEU A 818 36.17 -6.45 37.06
N THR A 819 36.82 -7.62 37.12
CA THR A 819 36.87 -8.48 38.33
C THR A 819 38.24 -9.17 38.52
N SER A 820 38.56 -9.43 39.80
CA SER A 820 39.66 -10.27 40.34
C SER A 820 41.11 -9.98 39.91
N GLY A 821 41.84 -9.26 40.78
CA GLY A 821 42.71 -9.94 41.74
C GLY A 821 44.03 -10.57 41.25
N ALA A 822 45.09 -9.75 41.25
CA ALA A 822 46.48 -10.07 41.57
C ALA A 822 46.99 -11.53 41.51
N GLN A 823 47.91 -11.80 40.57
CA GLN A 823 49.31 -12.13 40.88
C GLN A 823 50.17 -12.02 39.61
N GLY A 824 51.32 -11.33 39.70
CA GLY A 824 52.20 -11.11 38.55
C GLY A 824 53.68 -10.99 38.95
N ALA A 825 54.46 -11.99 38.57
CA ALA A 825 55.92 -11.99 38.48
C ALA A 825 56.30 -13.19 37.58
N ALA A 826 57.21 -13.12 36.60
CA ALA A 826 57.94 -11.98 36.04
C ALA A 826 58.30 -12.27 34.56
N ALA A 827 59.11 -11.39 33.95
CA ALA A 827 59.68 -11.43 32.59
C ALA A 827 60.00 -12.82 31.97
N GLY A 828 60.01 -13.01 30.64
CA GLY A 828 59.80 -12.05 29.54
C GLY A 828 60.47 -12.51 28.23
N ALA A 829 60.56 -11.61 27.24
CA ALA A 829 61.36 -11.66 26.00
C ALA A 829 60.99 -12.64 24.85
N GLY A 830 60.89 -12.08 23.63
CA GLY A 830 61.01 -12.76 22.33
C GLY A 830 59.79 -13.59 21.86
N GLY A 831 59.44 -13.66 20.58
CA GLY A 831 60.02 -13.04 19.38
C GLY A 831 59.78 -13.92 18.14
N MET A 832 59.41 -13.30 17.00
CA MET A 832 59.42 -13.88 15.64
C MET A 832 58.70 -15.22 15.34
N SER A 833 57.62 -15.10 14.54
CA SER A 833 57.52 -15.66 13.18
C SER A 833 57.42 -17.19 12.88
N ARG A 834 56.33 -17.50 12.15
CA ARG A 834 56.26 -18.39 10.95
C ARG A 834 56.10 -19.93 11.18
N PRO A 835 55.66 -20.71 10.15
CA PRO A 835 54.44 -21.52 10.33
C PRO A 835 54.52 -23.00 9.86
N ALA A 836 53.36 -23.66 9.92
CA ALA A 836 52.94 -24.89 9.20
C ALA A 836 53.43 -26.25 9.72
N SER A 837 52.49 -27.18 9.97
CA SER A 837 52.31 -28.45 9.21
C SER A 837 51.45 -29.49 9.98
N GLY A 838 50.69 -30.29 9.22
CA GLY A 838 50.07 -31.58 9.65
C GLY A 838 48.90 -31.53 10.66
N GLY A 839 47.88 -32.40 10.59
CA GLY A 839 47.52 -33.39 9.57
C GLY A 839 47.00 -34.72 10.15
N SER A 840 45.71 -35.04 9.90
CA SER A 840 45.02 -36.32 10.21
C SER A 840 44.90 -36.72 11.70
N GLY A 841 43.94 -37.55 12.14
CA GLY A 841 42.77 -38.12 11.46
C GLY A 841 42.11 -39.23 12.30
N GLY A 842 40.84 -39.57 12.00
CA GLY A 842 40.07 -40.66 12.64
C GLY A 842 39.54 -40.34 14.06
N GLY A 843 38.42 -40.87 14.53
CA GLY A 843 37.45 -41.81 13.94
C GLY A 843 36.85 -42.69 15.03
N GLY A 844 35.51 -42.74 15.17
CA GLY A 844 34.85 -43.56 16.21
C GLY A 844 33.35 -43.30 16.34
N THR A 845 32.53 -44.27 15.97
CA THR A 845 31.07 -44.19 15.85
C THR A 845 30.33 -45.00 16.92
N LEU A 846 29.30 -44.39 17.55
CA LEU A 846 28.03 -45.01 17.98
C LEU A 846 28.12 -46.13 19.07
N PRO A 847 27.00 -46.67 19.63
CA PRO A 847 25.58 -46.35 19.42
C PRO A 847 24.76 -46.05 20.71
N ASN A 848 23.50 -45.64 20.49
CA ASN A 848 22.40 -45.63 21.46
C ASN A 848 21.48 -46.85 21.24
N PRO A 849 20.98 -47.52 22.29
CA PRO A 849 19.77 -48.33 22.13
C PRO A 849 18.74 -48.25 23.30
N PHE A 850 17.46 -48.11 22.93
CA PHE A 850 16.23 -48.78 23.47
C PHE A 850 15.97 -48.93 25.01
N ALA A 851 14.75 -49.12 25.54
CA ALA A 851 13.35 -48.76 25.17
C ALA A 851 12.40 -49.24 26.32
N THR A 852 11.12 -48.81 26.26
CA THR A 852 9.91 -49.49 26.81
C THR A 852 9.64 -49.68 28.33
N ARG A 853 8.52 -49.07 28.76
CA ARG A 853 7.44 -49.43 29.75
C ARG A 853 7.23 -50.94 30.08
N PRO A 854 6.38 -51.36 31.08
CA PRO A 854 5.43 -50.60 31.92
C PRO A 854 5.25 -50.98 33.44
N GLY A 855 4.63 -50.07 34.21
CA GLY A 855 3.54 -50.25 35.20
C GLY A 855 3.53 -51.33 36.31
N GLY A 856 3.40 -50.88 37.57
CA GLY A 856 2.33 -51.35 38.48
C GLY A 856 2.67 -52.14 39.76
N SER A 857 2.14 -51.64 40.89
CA SER A 857 1.86 -52.33 42.17
C SER A 857 3.00 -52.65 43.16
N ALA A 858 2.61 -52.91 44.42
CA ALA A 858 3.46 -52.91 45.61
C ALA A 858 3.52 -54.29 46.31
N GLY A 859 4.58 -54.53 47.09
CA GLY A 859 4.77 -55.73 47.92
C GLY A 859 6.13 -55.70 48.62
N ALA A 860 6.23 -56.24 49.84
CA ALA A 860 7.36 -56.00 50.74
C ALA A 860 8.16 -57.26 51.14
N ALA A 861 9.50 -57.11 51.23
CA ALA A 861 10.45 -57.82 52.12
C ALA A 861 10.54 -59.38 52.05
N PRO A 862 11.49 -60.08 52.73
CA PRO A 862 12.60 -59.63 53.60
C PRO A 862 13.99 -60.31 53.41
N GLY A 863 15.06 -59.69 53.92
CA GLY A 863 16.33 -60.30 54.42
C GLY A 863 17.26 -61.06 53.42
N SER A 864 18.55 -61.29 53.64
CA SER A 864 19.58 -60.81 54.60
C SER A 864 20.96 -61.36 54.11
N SER A 865 22.18 -61.01 54.56
CA SER A 865 22.72 -60.08 55.56
C SER A 865 24.23 -59.81 55.25
N GLY A 866 24.90 -58.88 55.95
CA GLY A 866 26.37 -58.67 55.89
C GLY A 866 26.76 -57.20 55.99
N GLY A 867 27.40 -56.78 57.09
CA GLY A 867 27.67 -55.36 57.36
C GLY A 867 28.96 -55.06 58.10
N ALA A 868 29.26 -53.77 58.27
CA ALA A 868 30.29 -53.25 59.18
C ALA A 868 29.96 -51.81 59.62
N SER A 869 30.07 -51.57 60.93
CA SER A 869 30.46 -50.32 61.65
C SER A 869 30.30 -48.92 61.01
N SER A 870 29.99 -47.84 61.74
CA SER A 870 29.47 -47.62 63.10
C SER A 870 29.37 -46.10 63.30
N GLY A 871 28.23 -45.56 63.76
CA GLY A 871 28.11 -44.11 63.99
C GLY A 871 26.68 -43.66 64.22
N THR A 872 26.20 -43.76 65.46
CA THR A 872 24.90 -43.23 65.89
C THR A 872 24.96 -41.72 66.15
N ALA A 873 24.22 -40.92 65.37
CA ALA A 873 23.90 -39.55 65.72
C ALA A 873 22.55 -39.13 65.08
N GLY A 874 21.53 -38.93 65.93
CA GLY A 874 20.36 -38.08 65.68
C GLY A 874 19.48 -38.34 64.45
N THR A 875 18.29 -38.91 64.67
CA THR A 875 17.13 -38.65 63.79
C THR A 875 16.76 -37.17 63.85
N GLY A 876 17.18 -36.39 62.85
CA GLY A 876 16.65 -35.04 62.62
C GLY A 876 15.17 -35.09 62.21
N PRO A 877 14.42 -34.00 62.39
CA PRO A 877 13.02 -33.92 61.95
C PRO A 877 12.92 -34.09 60.42
N PRO A 878 11.76 -34.54 59.90
CA PRO A 878 11.58 -34.71 58.46
C PRO A 878 11.84 -33.40 57.72
N VAL A 879 12.70 -33.47 56.68
CA VAL A 879 13.01 -32.31 55.82
C VAL A 879 11.77 -31.99 55.00
N VAL A 880 11.02 -30.97 55.44
CA VAL A 880 9.90 -30.43 54.66
C VAL A 880 10.48 -29.67 53.47
N VAL A 881 10.38 -30.28 52.29
CA VAL A 881 10.74 -29.67 51.02
C VAL A 881 9.72 -28.59 50.69
N VAL A 882 10.13 -27.33 50.74
CA VAL A 882 9.30 -26.18 50.36
C VAL A 882 9.63 -25.77 48.93
N PRO A 883 8.63 -25.66 48.02
CA PRO A 883 8.87 -25.23 46.65
C PRO A 883 9.56 -23.86 46.56
N ARG A 884 10.53 -23.72 45.65
CA ARG A 884 11.24 -22.48 45.35
C ARG A 884 10.69 -21.86 44.06
N THR A 885 10.15 -20.65 44.13
CA THR A 885 9.82 -19.86 42.94
C THR A 885 11.00 -18.95 42.59
N GLU A 886 11.66 -19.22 41.47
CA GLU A 886 12.67 -18.34 40.85
C GLU A 886 11.97 -17.33 39.93
N PHE A 887 12.49 -16.12 39.81
CA PHE A 887 11.86 -15.05 39.01
C PHE A 887 12.82 -14.07 38.34
N ILE A 888 12.31 -13.44 37.28
CA ILE A 888 12.90 -12.30 36.57
C ILE A 888 11.84 -11.20 36.48
N ILE A 889 12.11 -10.02 37.05
CA ILE A 889 11.31 -8.81 36.91
C ILE A 889 12.09 -7.80 36.08
N LEU A 890 11.44 -7.15 35.10
CA LEU A 890 12.01 -6.08 34.30
C LEU A 890 11.27 -4.78 34.56
N PHE A 891 11.97 -3.64 34.60
CA PHE A 891 11.35 -2.31 34.67
C PHE A 891 12.24 -1.24 34.02
N VAL A 892 11.67 -0.08 33.71
CA VAL A 892 12.40 1.06 33.14
C VAL A 892 12.78 2.06 34.24
N TRP A 893 14.02 2.53 34.21
CA TRP A 893 14.51 3.63 35.00
C TRP A 893 15.00 4.77 34.10
N LYS A 894 14.40 5.94 34.25
CA LYS A 894 14.81 7.16 33.55
C LYS A 894 15.63 8.03 34.50
N GLU A 895 16.94 8.01 34.30
CA GLU A 895 17.92 8.79 35.06
C GLU A 895 17.66 10.30 34.90
N PRO A 896 17.89 11.14 35.93
CA PRO A 896 17.80 12.59 35.78
C PRO A 896 19.00 13.13 34.98
N THR A 897 18.86 13.28 33.67
CA THR A 897 19.88 13.94 32.86
C THR A 897 20.07 15.40 33.31
N PRO A 898 21.31 15.86 33.59
CA PRO A 898 21.59 17.27 33.92
C PRO A 898 21.32 18.27 32.78
N SER A 899 20.83 17.80 31.62
CA SER A 899 20.51 18.60 30.45
C SER A 899 19.22 19.40 30.60
N ASP A 900 18.14 18.82 31.13
CA ASP A 900 16.80 19.30 30.80
C ASP A 900 16.43 20.58 31.59
N GLU A 901 16.77 20.66 32.89
CA GLU A 901 16.56 21.87 33.69
C GLU A 901 17.56 22.99 33.36
N ARG A 902 18.80 22.64 32.95
CA ARG A 902 19.80 23.66 32.56
C ARG A 902 19.62 24.17 31.14
N LEU A 903 19.16 23.37 30.19
CA LEU A 903 18.77 23.86 28.86
C LEU A 903 17.56 24.79 28.96
N ALA A 904 16.56 24.47 29.80
CA ALA A 904 15.44 25.36 30.09
C ALA A 904 15.89 26.69 30.70
N ALA A 905 16.77 26.67 31.71
CA ALA A 905 17.32 27.88 32.31
C ALA A 905 18.20 28.70 31.34
N THR A 906 18.98 28.04 30.46
CA THR A 906 19.83 28.72 29.48
C THR A 906 19.02 29.33 28.34
N ALA A 907 17.93 28.66 27.91
CA ALA A 907 16.98 29.22 26.95
C ALA A 907 16.24 30.45 27.51
N ALA A 908 15.84 30.40 28.79
CA ALA A 908 15.25 31.54 29.48
C ALA A 908 16.24 32.73 29.61
N ALA A 909 17.51 32.46 29.91
CA ALA A 909 18.55 33.49 29.96
C ALA A 909 18.87 34.08 28.57
N ALA A 910 18.91 33.26 27.53
CA ALA A 910 19.13 33.72 26.14
C ALA A 910 17.96 34.61 25.66
N GLY A 911 16.72 34.22 25.94
CA GLY A 911 15.52 35.01 25.64
C GLY A 911 15.49 36.36 26.37
N ALA A 912 16.00 36.43 27.60
CA ALA A 912 16.10 37.68 28.36
C ALA A 912 17.15 38.65 27.78
N SER A 913 18.22 38.17 27.13
CA SER A 913 19.23 39.06 26.51
C SER A 913 18.77 39.65 25.17
N ALA A 914 17.96 38.91 24.40
CA ALA A 914 17.40 39.38 23.13
C ALA A 914 16.41 40.56 23.29
N ALA A 915 15.81 40.71 24.48
CA ALA A 915 14.86 41.78 24.78
C ALA A 915 15.52 43.14 25.15
N ALA A 916 16.85 43.19 25.32
CA ALA A 916 17.57 44.40 25.74
C ALA A 916 18.34 45.11 24.60
N GLY A 917 18.27 44.60 23.36
CA GLY A 917 18.98 45.12 22.18
C GLY A 917 18.15 46.02 21.25
N GLY A 918 17.06 46.62 21.75
CA GLY A 918 16.17 47.47 20.95
C GLY A 918 16.66 48.91 20.81
N GLY A 919 17.41 49.22 19.75
CA GLY A 919 17.86 50.59 19.45
C GLY A 919 18.58 50.69 18.11
N GLY A 920 17.83 50.77 17.01
CA GLY A 920 18.39 50.77 15.66
C GLY A 920 18.70 52.14 15.08
N LEU A 921 19.36 52.17 13.92
CA LEU A 921 19.36 53.22 12.88
C LEU A 921 19.75 52.55 11.52
N PRO A 922 19.57 53.19 10.35
CA PRO A 922 18.70 52.63 9.32
C PRO A 922 19.41 51.86 8.19
N ASN A 923 18.64 51.08 7.43
CA ASN A 923 19.04 50.48 6.16
C ASN A 923 18.53 51.32 4.97
N PRO A 924 19.38 52.10 4.29
CA PRO A 924 19.01 52.77 3.05
C PRO A 924 19.37 51.91 1.84
N PHE A 925 18.59 50.85 1.54
CA PHE A 925 18.40 50.24 0.20
C PHE A 925 17.46 49.01 0.29
N ALA A 926 16.20 49.23 0.68
CA ALA A 926 15.11 48.27 0.48
C ALA A 926 14.21 48.79 -0.65
N GLY A 927 14.37 48.27 -1.88
CA GLY A 927 13.78 48.94 -3.04
C GLY A 927 13.87 48.24 -4.40
N ARG A 928 13.78 46.89 -4.47
CA ARG A 928 13.21 46.24 -5.68
C ARG A 928 12.81 44.78 -5.46
N THR A 929 11.63 44.45 -5.95
CA THR A 929 11.13 43.09 -6.17
C THR A 929 11.80 42.47 -7.40
N GLY A 930 12.05 41.15 -7.39
CA GLY A 930 12.58 40.47 -8.58
C GLY A 930 13.13 39.05 -8.34
N ALA A 931 12.31 38.06 -8.70
CA ALA A 931 12.59 36.65 -9.04
C ALA A 931 14.01 36.04 -8.97
N SER A 932 14.01 34.77 -8.52
CA SER A 932 14.84 33.64 -9.00
C SER A 932 16.32 33.53 -8.62
N GLY A 933 16.80 32.27 -8.57
CA GLY A 933 18.22 31.93 -8.72
C GLY A 933 18.94 31.46 -7.45
N ASN A 934 18.85 30.16 -7.16
CA ASN A 934 19.85 29.48 -6.33
C ASN A 934 21.13 29.24 -7.15
N PRO A 935 22.31 29.26 -6.52
CA PRO A 935 23.35 28.27 -6.80
C PRO A 935 23.15 27.06 -5.87
#